data_AF-A0A857J9H8-F1
#
_entry.id   AF-A0A857J9H8-F1
#
_cell.length_a   1.000
_cell.length_b   1.000
_cell.length_c   1.000
_cell.angle_alpha   90.00
_cell.angle_beta   90.00
_cell.angle_gamma   90.00
#
_symmetry.space_group_name_H-M   'P 1'
#
loop_
_entity.id
_entity.type
_entity.pdbx_description
1 polymer ?
#
loop_
_entity_poly.entity_id
_entity_poly.type
_entity_poly.pdbx_seq_one_letter_code
_entity_poly.pdbx_strand_id
1 'polypeptide(L)'
;MDAHAGDGALDGSIALVLAGLPLPNIDTAIATGSQARPFQPMLTTPRDIAAIVERLAPGPDNSKTLLRIVRCELNCQGLAPSDIHLKGWTALLRPELFAVQWPGLQAFRDDMLAACRGDPALLDDRAAFRRLIAEQAATVPRLLRSFLAVYEAPLIHYLIQDQGEATAERQRISRLMGTDQADSAAKLRSYIAPHAQDILDCVNTMAAQGFATSSVEIDMLLMLRQLRLNLRQMHKLGRLLPGLECRHGWLFPKGQSPRKFMHYRLDDENMRIFRGEASAGIVPDGRAGFAHCLQQAYPAGGSLNQCLELLEVWAPTLDASARLTHLHNFRSRGLLVSARAGRLAVNPDLVCRRTRELILRGTPGLGPAAGQGCAAAAEPASPADEQPAESAAPEPAPYGLTEAVMTFECLLQARDEGRLGDYLGRDLFGREIFQLEAIRQALRPARAHPRLTAIKEALKGLTPARLDDTLAARQWQRPRVAMARLPARLVSLARELPLLAFAGHSQIAAHLNRHDPTHFCTSAMVTDLVKRQKHDGKATARAIADLAARKLLHLFVSADGRRPNLTALRMQLILSNAGLDRPGLQTLLRPYRHLMILRRSRLIDAGLWNGSAGLRETARRLKHSLGLRQGDPLPDWKRYMEHFHQLLCQRGPGEQPLLYTGLGAMRIYAELEQELGAADEPAPTTKRAAEDGEDAAPAKRARIETPDAAPAAPAPPAPAPWNAFEQRPQLRLKTLFPGRGGLYELVCAIGNALQDPDAVESLEGLADCEATLDLALHRLSHAPGESKGVRSTPDGQGWALLQLSARQWQAGAADLLNSLDMAVVQRGAGEFAALRRGADSLWLLHAQQAEPQQAPPPGELALADGRFAAALPAAACRGAIGRQLSYQAIAGFAAACDAIAELTGDAPPLDDFARWLDDPFEPTEGMPHEPLDALRRRLHPFIGLEQVTQYLQERHGQAWVPGEALPSLLPWDDAQSLMPLLELFTRGMDPAQAVLLALPGTPHVLVVRQQAGMPMAQGDAGPQPLQELLAWIAQGLQDLQEVECYWPCDTDLSSGPAAAW
;
A
#
# COMPACT_ATOMS: atom_id res chain seq x y z
N MET A 1 72.03 14.26 20.81
CA MET A 1 71.70 14.55 19.40
C MET A 1 70.20 14.82 19.34
N ASP A 2 69.73 15.85 20.04
CA ASP A 2 69.87 17.28 19.74
C ASP A 2 69.20 17.62 18.40
N ALA A 3 68.36 18.64 18.26
CA ALA A 3 67.81 19.62 19.19
C ALA A 3 66.75 20.45 18.43
N HIS A 4 66.06 21.29 19.21
CA HIS A 4 65.36 22.54 18.88
C HIS A 4 63.87 22.49 18.57
N ALA A 5 63.03 23.41 19.04
CA ALA A 5 63.02 24.41 20.13
C ALA A 5 61.76 25.29 19.89
N GLY A 6 61.22 25.92 20.94
CA GLY A 6 60.31 27.07 20.83
C GLY A 6 58.99 26.90 21.58
N ASP A 7 58.89 27.04 22.91
CA ASP A 7 58.86 28.27 23.76
C ASP A 7 57.61 29.16 23.66
N GLY A 8 57.09 29.54 24.83
CA GLY A 8 56.18 30.68 25.08
C GLY A 8 54.73 30.29 25.44
N ALA A 9 54.32 30.00 26.69
CA ALA A 9 54.36 30.74 27.97
C ALA A 9 53.21 31.74 28.19
N LEU A 10 52.70 31.72 29.45
CA LEU A 10 51.90 32.74 30.19
C LEU A 10 50.37 32.72 29.95
N ASP A 11 49.49 32.79 30.96
CA ASP A 11 49.61 32.93 32.42
C ASP A 11 48.20 32.75 33.04
N GLY A 12 48.12 32.57 34.37
CA GLY A 12 47.01 33.15 35.14
C GLY A 12 45.96 32.25 35.82
N SER A 13 46.40 31.48 36.81
CA SER A 13 45.93 31.47 38.21
C SER A 13 44.45 31.73 38.55
N ILE A 14 43.84 30.86 39.39
CA ILE A 14 43.52 31.11 40.83
C ILE A 14 42.80 29.90 41.46
N ALA A 15 43.35 29.44 42.59
CA ALA A 15 42.84 28.42 43.51
C ALA A 15 41.59 28.90 44.30
N LEU A 16 40.73 28.08 44.90
CA LEU A 16 40.83 27.34 46.18
C LEU A 16 39.36 26.91 46.48
N VAL A 17 39.01 25.73 47.03
CA VAL A 17 38.83 25.47 48.47
C VAL A 17 38.46 23.99 48.65
N LEU A 18 39.13 23.34 49.60
CA LEU A 18 38.88 22.00 50.15
C LEU A 18 37.73 21.99 51.19
N ALA A 19 36.96 20.89 51.22
CA ALA A 19 36.38 20.18 52.38
C ALA A 19 35.03 19.55 51.94
N GLY A 20 34.75 18.24 52.00
CA GLY A 20 35.24 17.20 52.90
C GLY A 20 34.05 16.70 53.73
N LEU A 21 33.35 15.65 53.29
CA LEU A 21 32.43 14.81 54.09
C LEU A 21 32.33 13.40 53.47
N PRO A 22 32.01 12.35 54.27
CA PRO A 22 32.58 11.01 54.12
C PRO A 22 31.82 10.10 53.14
N LEU A 23 32.57 9.24 52.44
CA LEU A 23 32.05 8.10 51.70
C LEU A 23 31.41 7.07 52.64
N PRO A 24 30.19 6.56 52.36
CA PRO A 24 29.79 5.25 52.85
C PRO A 24 30.34 4.15 51.93
N ASN A 25 30.95 3.16 52.58
CA ASN A 25 31.46 1.89 52.07
C ASN A 25 30.67 1.27 50.90
N ILE A 26 31.37 0.99 49.80
CA ILE A 26 30.87 0.33 48.58
C ILE A 26 30.70 -1.19 48.77
N ASP A 27 31.21 -1.77 49.86
CA ASP A 27 31.22 -3.23 50.04
C ASP A 27 29.85 -3.86 50.38
N THR A 28 28.78 -3.07 50.56
CA THR A 28 27.43 -3.60 50.81
C THR A 28 26.53 -3.65 49.57
N ALA A 29 26.93 -3.06 48.44
CA ALA A 29 26.08 -3.00 47.23
C ALA A 29 26.25 -4.20 46.28
N ILE A 30 27.25 -5.05 46.50
CA ILE A 30 27.48 -6.26 45.66
C ILE A 30 26.54 -7.42 46.06
N ALA A 31 25.76 -7.28 47.16
CA ALA A 31 24.92 -8.35 47.69
C ALA A 31 23.43 -8.31 47.29
N THR A 32 22.93 -7.30 46.57
CA THR A 32 21.55 -7.30 46.06
C THR A 32 21.54 -7.26 44.54
N GLY A 33 21.55 -8.45 43.93
CA GLY A 33 21.24 -8.63 42.53
C GLY A 33 19.83 -8.12 42.21
N SER A 34 19.73 -6.84 41.83
CA SER A 34 18.55 -6.32 41.15
C SER A 34 18.65 -6.75 39.69
N GLN A 35 18.07 -7.92 39.39
CA GLN A 35 17.78 -8.32 38.02
C GLN A 35 16.94 -7.22 37.39
N ALA A 36 17.49 -6.52 36.39
CA ALA A 36 16.71 -5.67 35.52
C ALA A 36 15.58 -6.53 34.94
N ARG A 37 14.33 -6.27 35.37
CA ARG A 37 13.16 -6.99 34.86
C ARG A 37 13.05 -6.68 33.37
N PRO A 38 12.91 -7.68 32.49
CA PRO A 38 12.63 -7.44 31.08
C PRO A 38 11.37 -6.59 30.96
N PHE A 39 11.40 -5.56 30.11
CA PHE A 39 10.28 -4.69 29.80
C PHE A 39 9.08 -5.55 29.39
N GLN A 40 8.08 -5.64 30.26
CA GLN A 40 6.80 -6.25 29.90
C GLN A 40 5.98 -5.14 29.24
N PRO A 41 5.61 -5.27 27.95
CA PRO A 41 4.71 -4.32 27.33
C PRO A 41 3.46 -4.20 28.21
N MET A 42 3.08 -2.96 28.56
CA MET A 42 1.89 -2.72 29.36
C MET A 42 0.69 -3.37 28.64
N LEU A 43 0.04 -4.30 29.35
CA LEU A 43 -1.08 -5.04 28.79
C LEU A 43 -2.27 -4.10 28.69
N THR A 44 -2.75 -3.87 27.45
CA THR A 44 -3.98 -3.12 27.23
C THR A 44 -5.15 -3.77 27.97
N THR A 45 -5.94 -2.96 28.66
CA THR A 45 -7.11 -3.37 29.42
C THR A 45 -8.40 -2.84 28.77
N PRO A 46 -9.57 -3.41 29.09
CA PRO A 46 -10.83 -2.81 28.63
C PRO A 46 -11.06 -1.40 29.22
N ARG A 47 -10.36 -1.00 30.29
CA ARG A 47 -10.44 0.34 30.92
C ARG A 47 -9.82 1.40 30.04
N ASP A 48 -8.68 1.08 29.44
CA ASP A 48 -7.99 1.99 28.54
C ASP A 48 -8.90 2.32 27.35
N ILE A 49 -9.60 1.31 26.82
CA ILE A 49 -10.60 1.50 25.77
C ILE A 49 -11.80 2.30 26.28
N ALA A 50 -12.34 1.97 27.45
CA ALA A 50 -13.48 2.70 28.02
C ALA A 50 -13.17 4.19 28.18
N ALA A 51 -12.00 4.53 28.73
CA ALA A 51 -11.55 5.91 28.90
C ALA A 51 -11.43 6.65 27.56
N ILE A 52 -10.94 5.97 26.51
CA ILE A 52 -10.89 6.56 25.17
C ILE A 52 -12.30 6.76 24.62
N VAL A 53 -13.16 5.75 24.69
CA VAL A 53 -14.53 5.82 24.17
C VAL A 53 -15.36 6.90 24.87
N GLU A 54 -15.20 7.07 26.18
CA GLU A 54 -15.85 8.11 26.98
C GLU A 54 -15.40 9.52 26.55
N ARG A 55 -14.09 9.73 26.34
CA ARG A 55 -13.56 11.03 25.87
C ARG A 55 -14.06 11.41 24.47
N LEU A 56 -14.47 10.44 23.66
CA LEU A 56 -14.94 10.68 22.30
C LEU A 56 -16.41 11.11 22.22
N ALA A 57 -17.20 11.14 23.31
CA ALA A 57 -18.64 11.42 23.24
C ALA A 57 -19.00 12.90 22.90
N PRO A 58 -19.90 13.18 21.92
CA PRO A 58 -20.58 12.24 21.04
C PRO A 58 -19.63 11.68 19.98
N GLY A 59 -19.41 10.37 20.06
CA GLY A 59 -18.39 9.67 19.28
C GLY A 59 -18.84 9.35 17.86
N PRO A 60 -17.95 8.75 17.05
CA PRO A 60 -18.24 8.39 15.66
C PRO A 60 -19.47 7.49 15.51
N ASP A 61 -20.22 7.72 14.43
CA ASP A 61 -21.51 7.08 14.13
C ASP A 61 -21.37 5.67 13.52
N ASN A 62 -20.15 5.20 13.28
CA ASN A 62 -19.90 3.87 12.73
C ASN A 62 -18.79 3.13 13.48
N SER A 63 -18.95 1.81 13.58
CA SER A 63 -18.02 0.93 14.32
C SER A 63 -16.61 0.90 13.75
N LYS A 64 -16.41 1.03 12.43
CA LYS A 64 -15.08 1.03 11.81
C LYS A 64 -14.25 2.24 12.24
N THR A 65 -14.86 3.41 12.23
CA THR A 65 -14.22 4.68 12.61
C THR A 65 -13.88 4.67 14.10
N LEU A 66 -14.80 4.20 14.95
CA LEU A 66 -14.53 4.05 16.38
C LEU A 66 -13.33 3.13 16.64
N LEU A 67 -13.31 1.94 16.03
CA LEU A 67 -12.22 0.98 16.21
C LEU A 67 -10.86 1.55 15.81
N ARG A 68 -10.83 2.35 14.74
CA ARG A 68 -9.59 3.01 14.30
C ARG A 68 -9.13 4.07 15.29
N ILE A 69 -10.02 4.95 15.73
CA ILE A 69 -9.67 6.03 16.66
C ILE A 69 -9.19 5.42 17.98
N VAL A 70 -9.90 4.41 18.51
CA VAL A 70 -9.47 3.71 19.73
C VAL A 70 -8.10 3.05 19.53
N ARG A 71 -7.84 2.44 18.37
CA ARG A 71 -6.52 1.86 18.06
C ARG A 71 -5.41 2.90 18.08
N CYS A 72 -5.63 4.03 17.41
CA CYS A 72 -4.68 5.14 17.36
C CYS A 72 -4.41 5.63 18.79
N GLU A 73 -5.45 5.99 19.54
CA GLU A 73 -5.32 6.47 20.91
C GLU A 73 -4.58 5.50 21.85
N LEU A 74 -4.83 4.20 21.72
CA LEU A 74 -4.10 3.17 22.48
C LEU A 74 -2.63 3.11 22.08
N ASN A 75 -2.34 3.09 20.79
CA ASN A 75 -0.97 3.08 20.27
C ASN A 75 -0.21 4.36 20.68
N CYS A 76 -0.87 5.53 20.69
CA CYS A 76 -0.38 6.80 21.22
C CYS A 76 0.03 6.69 22.71
N GLN A 77 -0.66 5.85 23.47
CA GLN A 77 -0.37 5.56 24.88
C GLN A 77 0.65 4.42 25.06
N GLY A 78 1.26 3.91 23.98
CA GLY A 78 2.19 2.78 24.02
C GLY A 78 1.50 1.42 24.26
N LEU A 79 0.18 1.36 24.13
CA LEU A 79 -0.64 0.16 24.33
C LEU A 79 -0.95 -0.50 22.99
N ALA A 80 -0.55 -1.76 22.81
CA ALA A 80 -0.78 -2.53 21.58
C ALA A 80 -1.84 -3.63 21.79
N PRO A 81 -3.15 -3.35 21.57
CA PRO A 81 -4.18 -4.36 21.73
C PRO A 81 -4.13 -5.38 20.58
N SER A 82 -4.41 -6.65 20.88
CA SER A 82 -4.72 -7.60 19.79
C SER A 82 -6.03 -7.20 19.10
N ASP A 83 -6.12 -7.39 17.77
CA ASP A 83 -7.34 -7.11 16.99
C ASP A 83 -8.61 -7.71 17.57
N ILE A 84 -8.50 -8.91 18.15
CA ILE A 84 -9.62 -9.62 18.78
C ILE A 84 -10.12 -8.86 20.02
N HIS A 85 -9.20 -8.45 20.91
CA HIS A 85 -9.56 -7.71 22.13
C HIS A 85 -10.08 -6.32 21.83
N LEU A 86 -9.42 -5.57 20.93
CA LEU A 86 -9.89 -4.25 20.51
C LEU A 86 -11.34 -4.31 20.02
N LYS A 87 -11.63 -5.18 19.05
CA LYS A 87 -12.98 -5.27 18.48
C LYS A 87 -14.01 -5.73 19.50
N GLY A 88 -13.68 -6.72 20.32
CA GLY A 88 -14.58 -7.26 21.34
C GLY A 88 -14.95 -6.20 22.39
N TRP A 89 -13.97 -5.52 22.96
CA TRP A 89 -14.17 -4.52 24.01
C TRP A 89 -14.89 -3.27 23.50
N THR A 90 -14.50 -2.73 22.34
CA THR A 90 -15.20 -1.58 21.74
C THR A 90 -16.66 -1.91 21.45
N ALA A 91 -16.96 -3.14 21.01
CA ALA A 91 -18.33 -3.57 20.77
C ALA A 91 -19.16 -3.72 22.05
N LEU A 92 -18.55 -4.18 23.15
CA LEU A 92 -19.22 -4.21 24.46
C LEU A 92 -19.45 -2.80 25.02
N LEU A 93 -18.55 -1.85 24.76
CA LEU A 93 -18.70 -0.47 25.23
C LEU A 93 -19.72 0.34 24.41
N ARG A 94 -19.79 0.14 23.09
CA ARG A 94 -20.70 0.85 22.17
C ARG A 94 -21.54 -0.13 21.33
N PRO A 95 -22.40 -0.96 21.95
CA PRO A 95 -23.10 -2.05 21.28
C PRO A 95 -24.03 -1.57 20.16
N GLU A 96 -24.54 -0.35 20.23
CA GLU A 96 -25.40 0.25 19.22
C GLU A 96 -24.70 0.41 17.86
N LEU A 97 -23.39 0.67 17.84
CA LEU A 97 -22.60 0.79 16.59
C LEU A 97 -22.34 -0.56 15.90
N PHE A 98 -22.59 -1.66 16.63
CA PHE A 98 -22.41 -3.03 16.16
C PHE A 98 -23.75 -3.77 16.01
N ALA A 99 -24.90 -3.11 16.23
CA ALA A 99 -26.21 -3.73 16.21
C ALA A 99 -26.53 -4.45 14.88
N VAL A 100 -26.01 -3.96 13.75
CA VAL A 100 -26.15 -4.63 12.43
C VAL A 100 -25.34 -5.93 12.37
N GLN A 101 -24.11 -5.93 12.90
CA GLN A 101 -23.24 -7.12 12.89
C GLN A 101 -23.69 -8.15 13.94
N TRP A 102 -24.09 -7.69 15.12
CA TRP A 102 -24.48 -8.50 16.27
C TRP A 102 -25.78 -7.99 16.90
N PRO A 103 -26.93 -8.30 16.29
CA PRO A 103 -28.22 -7.92 16.83
C PRO A 103 -28.43 -8.47 18.26
N GLY A 104 -28.86 -7.60 19.17
CA GLY A 104 -29.08 -7.95 20.59
C GLY A 104 -27.85 -7.88 21.49
N LEU A 105 -26.69 -7.41 21.00
CA LEU A 105 -25.45 -7.33 21.77
C LEU A 105 -25.60 -6.52 23.07
N GLN A 106 -26.36 -5.42 23.05
CA GLN A 106 -26.60 -4.59 24.23
C GLN A 106 -27.32 -5.36 25.34
N ALA A 107 -28.47 -5.96 25.03
CA ALA A 107 -29.24 -6.74 26.00
C ALA A 107 -28.41 -7.88 26.59
N PHE A 108 -27.71 -8.64 25.72
CA PHE A 108 -26.81 -9.70 26.16
C PHE A 108 -25.71 -9.20 27.11
N ARG A 109 -25.05 -8.07 26.79
CA ARG A 109 -24.03 -7.47 27.65
C ARG A 109 -24.63 -7.13 29.01
N ASP A 110 -25.78 -6.46 29.02
CA ASP A 110 -26.43 -5.99 30.23
C ASP A 110 -26.87 -7.17 31.10
N ASP A 111 -27.37 -8.26 30.51
CA ASP A 111 -27.72 -9.51 31.20
C ASP A 111 -26.47 -10.19 31.82
N MET A 112 -25.36 -10.25 31.09
CA MET A 112 -24.10 -10.81 31.60
C MET A 112 -23.54 -9.99 32.78
N LEU A 113 -23.59 -8.66 32.67
CA LEU A 113 -23.18 -7.74 33.75
C LEU A 113 -24.09 -7.91 34.97
N ALA A 114 -25.41 -7.94 34.78
CA ALA A 114 -26.37 -8.13 35.85
C ALA A 114 -26.16 -9.47 36.58
N ALA A 115 -25.94 -10.56 35.84
CA ALA A 115 -25.64 -11.87 36.43
C ALA A 115 -24.38 -11.85 37.28
N CYS A 116 -23.27 -11.31 36.76
CA CYS A 116 -22.00 -11.27 37.48
C CYS A 116 -22.01 -10.31 38.69
N ARG A 117 -22.77 -9.21 38.63
CA ARG A 117 -22.99 -8.31 39.77
C ARG A 117 -23.88 -8.94 40.85
N GLY A 118 -24.87 -9.73 40.44
CA GLY A 118 -25.76 -10.45 41.36
C GLY A 118 -25.07 -11.61 42.08
N ASP A 119 -24.12 -12.27 41.42
CA ASP A 119 -23.28 -13.34 42.00
C ASP A 119 -21.82 -13.23 41.51
N PRO A 120 -20.96 -12.49 42.24
CA PRO A 120 -19.55 -12.34 41.87
C PRO A 120 -18.76 -13.66 41.83
N ALA A 121 -19.21 -14.69 42.57
CA ALA A 121 -18.53 -16.00 42.59
C ALA A 121 -18.58 -16.71 41.22
N LEU A 122 -19.47 -16.29 40.33
CA LEU A 122 -19.49 -16.75 38.93
C LEU A 122 -18.16 -16.52 38.21
N LEU A 123 -17.40 -15.48 38.56
CA LEU A 123 -16.10 -15.19 37.93
C LEU A 123 -14.93 -15.98 38.53
N ASP A 124 -15.19 -16.81 39.54
CA ASP A 124 -14.19 -17.69 40.17
C ASP A 124 -14.53 -19.18 40.00
N ASP A 125 -15.81 -19.50 39.78
CA ASP A 125 -16.28 -20.85 39.49
C ASP A 125 -16.42 -21.10 37.98
N ARG A 126 -15.48 -21.88 37.43
CA ARG A 126 -15.52 -22.36 36.04
C ARG A 126 -16.86 -23.00 35.68
N ALA A 127 -17.38 -23.92 36.50
CA ALA A 127 -18.57 -24.70 36.15
C ALA A 127 -19.80 -23.80 36.09
N ALA A 128 -19.95 -22.89 37.05
CA ALA A 128 -21.04 -21.92 37.05
C ALA A 128 -20.93 -20.94 35.87
N PHE A 129 -19.74 -20.40 35.58
CA PHE A 129 -19.52 -19.49 34.46
C PHE A 129 -19.79 -20.13 33.09
N ARG A 130 -19.34 -21.38 32.89
CA ARG A 130 -19.60 -22.13 31.66
C ARG A 130 -21.10 -22.39 31.46
N ARG A 131 -21.83 -22.67 32.55
CA ARG A 131 -23.29 -22.83 32.50
C ARG A 131 -23.97 -21.52 32.08
N LEU A 132 -23.59 -20.39 32.68
CA LEU A 132 -24.11 -19.06 32.30
C LEU A 132 -23.88 -18.77 30.81
N ILE A 133 -22.66 -18.97 30.29
CA ILE A 133 -22.35 -18.75 28.88
C ILE A 133 -23.21 -19.64 27.97
N ALA A 134 -23.42 -20.91 28.34
CA ALA A 134 -24.25 -21.83 27.56
C ALA A 134 -25.73 -21.43 27.56
N GLU A 135 -26.27 -21.02 28.72
CA GLU A 135 -27.65 -20.52 28.86
C GLU A 135 -27.87 -19.25 28.02
N GLN A 136 -26.93 -18.31 28.05
CA GLN A 136 -27.01 -17.09 27.26
C GLN A 136 -26.82 -17.35 25.76
N ALA A 137 -25.89 -18.23 25.39
CA ALA A 137 -25.72 -18.64 24.00
C ALA A 137 -26.98 -19.32 23.43
N ALA A 138 -27.78 -20.00 24.27
CA ALA A 138 -29.01 -20.66 23.87
C ALA A 138 -30.13 -19.67 23.50
N THR A 139 -30.18 -18.50 24.13
CA THR A 139 -31.25 -17.50 23.96
C THR A 139 -30.95 -16.46 22.89
N VAL A 140 -29.67 -16.24 22.54
CA VAL A 140 -29.26 -15.18 21.60
C VAL A 140 -29.26 -15.61 20.12
N PRO A 141 -29.42 -14.63 19.19
CA PRO A 141 -29.31 -14.88 17.75
C PRO A 141 -27.97 -15.51 17.36
N ARG A 142 -27.96 -16.26 16.25
CA ARG A 142 -26.75 -16.96 15.75
C ARG A 142 -25.54 -16.03 15.55
N LEU A 143 -25.75 -14.83 15.02
CA LEU A 143 -24.68 -13.85 14.83
C LEU A 143 -24.04 -13.46 16.18
N LEU A 144 -24.85 -13.30 17.23
CA LEU A 144 -24.33 -12.99 18.57
C LEU A 144 -23.67 -14.22 19.24
N ARG A 145 -24.11 -15.44 18.95
CA ARG A 145 -23.35 -16.66 19.32
C ARG A 145 -21.98 -16.71 18.66
N SER A 146 -21.86 -16.24 17.41
CA SER A 146 -20.55 -16.16 16.74
C SER A 146 -19.63 -15.14 17.41
N PHE A 147 -20.19 -14.04 17.92
CA PHE A 147 -19.45 -13.09 18.75
C PHE A 147 -18.90 -13.81 19.98
N LEU A 148 -19.73 -14.57 20.72
CA LEU A 148 -19.25 -15.32 21.88
C LEU A 148 -18.14 -16.32 21.53
N ALA A 149 -18.32 -17.10 20.48
CA ALA A 149 -17.32 -18.09 20.07
C ALA A 149 -15.95 -17.46 19.71
N VAL A 150 -15.90 -16.19 19.31
CA VAL A 150 -14.66 -15.49 18.92
C VAL A 150 -14.13 -14.59 20.05
N TYR A 151 -15.01 -13.89 20.75
CA TYR A 151 -14.72 -12.79 21.67
C TYR A 151 -15.03 -13.10 23.14
N GLU A 152 -15.13 -14.38 23.50
CA GLU A 152 -15.32 -14.82 24.88
C GLU A 152 -14.23 -14.32 25.85
N ALA A 153 -12.95 -14.37 25.47
CA ALA A 153 -11.88 -13.84 26.31
C ALA A 153 -12.01 -12.31 26.55
N PRO A 154 -12.24 -11.49 25.51
CA PRO A 154 -12.60 -10.09 25.68
C PRO A 154 -13.80 -9.85 26.62
N LEU A 155 -14.87 -10.65 26.50
CA LEU A 155 -16.03 -10.57 27.39
C LEU A 155 -15.65 -10.84 28.85
N ILE A 156 -14.88 -11.90 29.13
CA ILE A 156 -14.43 -12.22 30.49
C ILE A 156 -13.61 -11.07 31.09
N HIS A 157 -12.67 -10.51 30.34
CA HIS A 157 -11.90 -9.35 30.78
C HIS A 157 -12.80 -8.15 31.12
N TYR A 158 -13.79 -7.89 30.28
CA TYR A 158 -14.74 -6.81 30.48
C TYR A 158 -15.58 -7.00 31.76
N LEU A 159 -16.07 -8.23 32.00
CA LEU A 159 -16.85 -8.57 33.19
C LEU A 159 -16.02 -8.50 34.49
N ILE A 160 -14.76 -8.94 34.47
CA ILE A 160 -13.87 -8.85 35.64
C ILE A 160 -13.55 -7.38 35.97
N GLN A 161 -13.30 -6.57 34.95
CA GLN A 161 -13.06 -5.15 35.17
C GLN A 161 -14.29 -4.42 35.72
N ASP A 162 -15.49 -4.79 35.30
CA ASP A 162 -16.74 -4.22 35.82
C ASP A 162 -16.90 -4.46 37.34
N GLN A 163 -16.29 -5.52 37.89
CA GLN A 163 -16.23 -5.77 39.33
C GLN A 163 -15.17 -4.92 40.07
N GLY A 164 -14.48 -4.01 39.37
CA GLY A 164 -13.46 -3.12 39.95
C GLY A 164 -12.05 -3.72 40.00
N GLU A 165 -11.83 -4.90 39.43
CA GLU A 165 -10.49 -5.51 39.36
C GLU A 165 -9.65 -4.90 38.23
N ALA A 166 -8.34 -4.71 38.48
CA ALA A 166 -7.46 -4.01 37.55
C ALA A 166 -7.15 -4.81 36.27
N THR A 167 -6.82 -6.10 36.39
CA THR A 167 -6.60 -7.02 35.26
C THR A 167 -6.79 -8.47 35.68
N ALA A 168 -7.43 -9.27 34.82
CA ALA A 168 -7.56 -10.69 35.05
C ALA A 168 -6.26 -11.43 34.67
N GLU A 169 -5.72 -12.23 35.58
CA GLU A 169 -4.59 -13.10 35.26
C GLU A 169 -4.95 -14.09 34.15
N ARG A 170 -3.99 -14.33 33.23
CA ARG A 170 -4.16 -15.30 32.13
C ARG A 170 -4.63 -16.68 32.61
N GLN A 171 -4.17 -17.12 33.77
CA GLN A 171 -4.57 -18.40 34.36
C GLN A 171 -6.05 -18.40 34.78
N ARG A 172 -6.55 -17.32 35.38
CA ARG A 172 -7.96 -17.18 35.76
C ARG A 172 -8.87 -17.20 34.54
N ILE A 173 -8.53 -16.46 33.48
CA ILE A 173 -9.29 -16.48 32.22
C ILE A 173 -9.27 -17.88 31.61
N SER A 174 -8.10 -18.52 31.58
CA SER A 174 -7.97 -19.88 31.04
C SER A 174 -8.81 -20.88 31.84
N ARG A 175 -8.89 -20.73 33.17
CA ARG A 175 -9.74 -21.50 34.07
C ARG A 175 -11.22 -21.27 33.82
N LEU A 176 -11.65 -20.01 33.74
CA LEU A 176 -13.05 -19.65 33.44
C LEU A 176 -13.48 -20.19 32.08
N MET A 177 -12.62 -20.08 31.07
CA MET A 177 -12.84 -20.69 29.75
C MET A 177 -12.73 -22.21 29.78
N GLY A 178 -12.12 -22.81 30.81
CA GLY A 178 -11.91 -24.26 30.91
C GLY A 178 -10.83 -24.82 29.99
N THR A 179 -9.90 -23.98 29.52
CA THR A 179 -8.83 -24.33 28.57
C THR A 179 -7.48 -24.64 29.24
N ASP A 180 -7.40 -24.50 30.56
CA ASP A 180 -6.23 -24.73 31.41
C ASP A 180 -5.93 -26.21 31.71
N GLN A 181 -6.92 -27.11 31.58
CA GLN A 181 -6.82 -28.46 32.19
C GLN A 181 -6.38 -29.63 31.29
N ALA A 182 -6.13 -29.45 29.99
CA ALA A 182 -5.93 -30.62 29.10
C ALA A 182 -4.96 -30.42 27.93
N ASP A 183 -3.66 -30.60 28.17
CA ASP A 183 -2.69 -30.78 27.06
C ASP A 183 -2.45 -32.26 26.68
N SER A 184 -2.65 -33.19 27.62
CA SER A 184 -2.49 -34.61 27.35
C SER A 184 -3.64 -35.16 26.49
N ALA A 185 -3.30 -35.96 25.48
CA ALA A 185 -4.28 -36.50 24.54
C ALA A 185 -5.35 -37.38 25.22
N ALA A 186 -4.98 -38.09 26.29
CA ALA A 186 -5.90 -38.94 27.06
C ALA A 186 -6.99 -38.14 27.78
N LYS A 187 -6.61 -37.05 28.48
CA LYS A 187 -7.58 -36.16 29.14
C LYS A 187 -8.48 -35.45 28.13
N LEU A 188 -7.88 -34.94 27.05
CA LEU A 188 -8.67 -34.28 26.02
C LEU A 188 -9.68 -35.25 25.36
N ARG A 189 -9.31 -36.52 25.16
CA ARG A 189 -10.23 -37.57 24.67
C ARG A 189 -11.40 -37.79 25.63
N SER A 190 -11.17 -37.87 26.94
CA SER A 190 -12.27 -38.06 27.91
C SER A 190 -13.22 -36.85 27.96
N TYR A 191 -12.71 -35.62 27.80
CA TYR A 191 -13.54 -34.41 27.74
C TYR A 191 -14.40 -34.33 26.48
N ILE A 192 -13.86 -34.76 25.33
CA ILE A 192 -14.59 -34.70 24.06
C ILE A 192 -15.57 -35.87 23.90
N ALA A 193 -15.30 -37.02 24.52
CA ALA A 193 -16.09 -38.24 24.33
C ALA A 193 -17.62 -38.05 24.43
N PRO A 194 -18.18 -37.29 25.39
CA PRO A 194 -19.62 -37.04 25.48
C PRO A 194 -20.20 -36.24 24.30
N HIS A 195 -19.35 -35.51 23.55
CA HIS A 195 -19.74 -34.62 22.47
C HIS A 195 -19.26 -35.12 21.09
N ALA A 196 -18.61 -36.29 21.05
CA ALA A 196 -18.01 -36.83 19.84
C ALA A 196 -19.04 -36.99 18.71
N GLN A 197 -20.22 -37.50 19.03
CA GLN A 197 -21.30 -37.71 18.05
C GLN A 197 -21.83 -36.38 17.51
N ASP A 198 -22.09 -35.40 18.37
CA ASP A 198 -22.54 -34.07 17.94
C ASP A 198 -21.53 -33.40 16.99
N ILE A 199 -20.22 -33.49 17.28
CA ILE A 199 -19.17 -32.96 16.42
C ILE A 199 -19.19 -33.69 15.07
N LEU A 200 -19.27 -35.02 15.08
CA LEU A 200 -19.34 -35.84 13.87
C LEU A 200 -20.57 -35.48 13.03
N ASP A 201 -21.74 -35.33 13.65
CA ASP A 201 -23.00 -35.01 12.96
C ASP A 201 -22.95 -33.60 12.36
N CYS A 202 -22.39 -32.63 13.07
CA CYS A 202 -22.17 -31.28 12.55
C CYS A 202 -21.24 -31.29 11.33
N VAL A 203 -20.13 -32.04 11.39
CA VAL A 203 -19.18 -32.17 10.28
C VAL A 203 -19.79 -32.93 9.10
N ASN A 204 -20.49 -34.03 9.37
CA ASN A 204 -21.12 -34.86 8.34
C ASN A 204 -22.25 -34.12 7.62
N THR A 205 -23.04 -33.33 8.35
CA THR A 205 -24.12 -32.51 7.79
C THR A 205 -23.57 -31.47 6.80
N MET A 206 -22.53 -30.74 7.20
CA MET A 206 -21.89 -29.77 6.30
C MET A 206 -21.21 -30.45 5.10
N ALA A 207 -20.55 -31.59 5.33
CA ALA A 207 -19.91 -32.34 4.26
C ALA A 207 -20.94 -32.92 3.27
N ALA A 208 -22.14 -33.30 3.72
CA ALA A 208 -23.24 -33.72 2.87
C ALA A 208 -23.78 -32.56 2.00
N GLN A 209 -23.72 -31.33 2.51
CA GLN A 209 -23.98 -30.11 1.73
C GLN A 209 -22.80 -29.73 0.82
N GLY A 210 -21.66 -30.41 0.96
CA GLY A 210 -20.48 -30.27 0.13
C GLY A 210 -19.36 -29.45 0.74
N PHE A 211 -19.44 -28.97 1.98
CA PHE A 211 -18.43 -28.07 2.56
C PHE A 211 -17.80 -28.64 3.83
N ALA A 212 -16.56 -28.25 4.09
CA ALA A 212 -15.94 -28.52 5.38
C ALA A 212 -16.55 -27.60 6.46
N THR A 213 -16.49 -28.01 7.71
CA THR A 213 -16.95 -27.23 8.87
C THR A 213 -15.80 -26.40 9.43
N SER A 214 -16.04 -25.13 9.73
CA SER A 214 -15.03 -24.25 10.35
C SER A 214 -14.84 -24.60 11.83
N SER A 215 -13.63 -24.45 12.35
CA SER A 215 -13.36 -24.61 13.79
C SER A 215 -14.26 -23.74 14.66
N VAL A 216 -14.59 -22.53 14.21
CA VAL A 216 -15.45 -21.61 14.98
C VAL A 216 -16.89 -22.15 15.10
N GLU A 217 -17.37 -22.93 14.12
CA GLU A 217 -18.68 -23.59 14.24
C GLU A 217 -18.65 -24.74 15.23
N ILE A 218 -17.54 -25.46 15.32
CA ILE A 218 -17.35 -26.46 16.37
C ILE A 218 -17.26 -25.78 17.74
N ASP A 219 -16.59 -24.64 17.85
CA ASP A 219 -16.57 -23.85 19.08
C ASP A 219 -17.99 -23.39 19.48
N MET A 220 -18.81 -22.95 18.54
CA MET A 220 -20.21 -22.59 18.81
C MET A 220 -21.05 -23.77 19.31
N LEU A 221 -20.85 -24.96 18.74
CA LEU A 221 -21.49 -26.19 19.20
C LEU A 221 -21.05 -26.54 20.63
N LEU A 222 -19.75 -26.56 20.88
CA LEU A 222 -19.18 -26.94 22.17
C LEU A 222 -19.53 -25.95 23.27
N MET A 223 -19.63 -24.66 22.95
CA MET A 223 -20.05 -23.61 23.88
C MET A 223 -21.44 -23.91 24.49
N LEU A 224 -22.40 -24.35 23.67
CA LEU A 224 -23.73 -24.78 24.16
C LEU A 224 -23.68 -26.05 25.01
N ARG A 225 -22.59 -26.82 24.90
CA ARG A 225 -22.29 -27.99 25.72
C ARG A 225 -21.37 -27.67 26.91
N GLN A 226 -21.21 -26.39 27.26
CA GLN A 226 -20.38 -25.92 28.37
C GLN A 226 -18.88 -26.28 28.20
N LEU A 227 -18.44 -26.56 26.97
CA LEU A 227 -17.07 -26.94 26.65
C LEU A 227 -16.41 -25.89 25.74
N ARG A 228 -15.14 -25.62 25.98
CA ARG A 228 -14.32 -24.75 25.12
C ARG A 228 -12.97 -25.41 24.90
N LEU A 229 -12.50 -25.38 23.66
CA LEU A 229 -11.18 -25.86 23.29
C LEU A 229 -10.32 -24.67 22.87
N ASN A 230 -9.04 -24.67 23.25
CA ASN A 230 -8.08 -23.75 22.67
C ASN A 230 -7.66 -24.22 21.26
N LEU A 231 -7.01 -23.35 20.48
CA LEU A 231 -6.63 -23.65 19.10
C LEU A 231 -5.76 -24.92 18.96
N ARG A 232 -4.86 -25.16 19.92
CA ARG A 232 -4.00 -26.37 19.93
C ARG A 232 -4.83 -27.63 20.15
N GLN A 233 -5.82 -27.58 21.03
CA GLN A 233 -6.75 -28.69 21.31
C GLN A 233 -7.69 -28.92 20.12
N MET A 234 -8.19 -27.86 19.49
CA MET A 234 -9.04 -27.93 18.30
C MET A 234 -8.34 -28.65 17.13
N HIS A 235 -7.06 -28.34 16.88
CA HIS A 235 -6.27 -29.06 15.85
C HIS A 235 -6.05 -30.54 16.16
N LYS A 236 -6.16 -30.97 17.43
CA LYS A 236 -6.04 -32.39 17.81
C LYS A 236 -7.32 -33.18 17.53
N LEU A 237 -8.47 -32.53 17.25
CA LEU A 237 -9.76 -33.23 17.07
C LEU A 237 -9.70 -34.34 16.02
N GLY A 238 -9.08 -34.10 14.85
CA GLY A 238 -8.96 -35.12 13.80
C GLY A 238 -8.12 -36.36 14.21
N ARG A 239 -7.26 -36.24 15.24
CA ARG A 239 -6.53 -37.38 15.81
C ARG A 239 -7.30 -38.09 16.93
N LEU A 240 -8.22 -37.37 17.58
CA LEU A 240 -8.94 -37.86 18.76
C LEU A 240 -10.27 -38.51 18.40
N LEU A 241 -10.91 -38.03 17.33
CA LEU A 241 -12.19 -38.51 16.84
C LEU A 241 -11.99 -39.31 15.55
N PRO A 242 -12.19 -40.64 15.59
CA PRO A 242 -12.13 -41.47 14.40
C PRO A 242 -13.11 -40.96 13.33
N GLY A 243 -12.65 -40.94 12.07
CA GLY A 243 -13.48 -40.50 10.95
C GLY A 243 -13.43 -39.00 10.64
N LEU A 244 -12.68 -38.19 11.40
CA LEU A 244 -12.46 -36.78 11.11
C LEU A 244 -11.01 -36.49 10.69
N GLU A 245 -10.86 -35.52 9.80
CA GLU A 245 -9.59 -34.89 9.46
C GLU A 245 -9.67 -33.39 9.72
N CYS A 246 -8.55 -32.78 10.11
CA CYS A 246 -8.46 -31.34 10.34
C CYS A 246 -7.30 -30.76 9.52
N ARG A 247 -7.57 -29.69 8.77
CA ARG A 247 -6.56 -28.99 7.97
C ARG A 247 -6.89 -27.50 7.88
N HIS A 248 -5.90 -26.65 8.18
CA HIS A 248 -6.04 -25.18 8.14
C HIS A 248 -7.26 -24.62 8.91
N GLY A 249 -7.61 -25.21 10.06
CA GLY A 249 -8.77 -24.79 10.86
C GLY A 249 -10.13 -25.31 10.35
N TRP A 250 -10.14 -26.20 9.35
CA TRP A 250 -11.33 -26.83 8.82
C TRP A 250 -11.40 -28.31 9.21
N LEU A 251 -12.60 -28.78 9.53
CA LEU A 251 -12.91 -30.17 9.84
C LEU A 251 -13.79 -30.77 8.75
N PHE A 252 -13.48 -31.99 8.35
CA PHE A 252 -14.22 -32.74 7.34
C PHE A 252 -14.09 -34.25 7.58
N PRO A 253 -15.00 -35.07 7.04
CA PRO A 253 -14.88 -36.52 7.17
C PRO A 253 -13.61 -37.03 6.52
N LYS A 254 -13.03 -38.10 7.07
CA LYS A 254 -11.77 -38.68 6.60
C LYS A 254 -11.84 -39.00 5.09
N GLY A 255 -10.86 -38.53 4.33
CA GLY A 255 -10.81 -38.73 2.88
C GLY A 255 -11.78 -37.87 2.06
N GLN A 256 -12.51 -36.95 2.70
CA GLN A 256 -13.41 -35.99 2.04
C GLN A 256 -12.80 -34.59 1.85
N SER A 257 -11.50 -34.40 2.07
CA SER A 257 -10.83 -33.09 1.97
C SER A 257 -11.18 -32.32 0.68
N PRO A 258 -11.60 -31.05 0.79
CA PRO A 258 -11.54 -30.09 -0.30
C PRO A 258 -10.11 -29.96 -0.83
N ARG A 259 -9.95 -29.54 -2.09
CA ARG A 259 -8.62 -29.24 -2.67
C ARG A 259 -8.13 -27.86 -2.25
N LYS A 260 -9.06 -26.94 -2.03
CA LYS A 260 -8.83 -25.57 -1.61
C LYS A 260 -9.74 -25.26 -0.44
N PHE A 261 -9.17 -24.63 0.57
CA PHE A 261 -9.90 -24.09 1.71
C PHE A 261 -10.12 -22.61 1.48
N MET A 262 -11.32 -22.13 1.74
CA MET A 262 -11.63 -20.71 1.60
C MET A 262 -11.32 -19.96 2.89
N HIS A 263 -11.01 -18.68 2.78
CA HIS A 263 -11.13 -17.80 3.93
C HIS A 263 -12.62 -17.61 4.24
N TYR A 264 -13.02 -17.90 5.47
CA TYR A 264 -14.41 -17.82 5.90
C TYR A 264 -14.50 -17.02 7.19
N ARG A 265 -15.34 -15.99 7.16
CA ARG A 265 -15.77 -15.26 8.35
C ARG A 265 -17.25 -15.54 8.56
N LEU A 266 -17.67 -15.71 9.81
CA LEU A 266 -19.07 -16.01 10.15
C LEU A 266 -20.02 -14.83 9.83
N ASP A 267 -19.49 -13.61 9.79
CA ASP A 267 -20.20 -12.40 9.38
C ASP A 267 -20.19 -12.17 7.86
N ASP A 268 -19.51 -13.02 7.08
CA ASP A 268 -19.53 -12.94 5.61
C ASP A 268 -20.83 -13.53 5.07
N GLU A 269 -21.80 -12.64 4.86
CA GLU A 269 -23.13 -12.99 4.36
C GLU A 269 -23.08 -13.73 3.02
N ASN A 270 -22.18 -13.36 2.10
CA ASN A 270 -22.03 -14.07 0.82
C ASN A 270 -21.69 -15.54 1.04
N MET A 271 -20.76 -15.83 1.95
CA MET A 271 -20.33 -17.19 2.22
C MET A 271 -21.40 -18.01 2.95
N ARG A 272 -22.14 -17.38 3.87
CA ARG A 272 -23.28 -18.00 4.57
C ARG A 272 -24.39 -18.37 3.58
N ILE A 273 -24.78 -17.44 2.70
CA ILE A 273 -25.76 -17.69 1.63
C ILE A 273 -25.27 -18.79 0.69
N PHE A 274 -23.99 -18.72 0.29
CA PHE A 274 -23.44 -19.65 -0.68
C PHE A 274 -23.36 -21.09 -0.15
N ARG A 275 -22.71 -21.30 1.00
CA ARG A 275 -22.45 -22.66 1.50
C ARG A 275 -23.59 -23.22 2.34
N GLY A 276 -24.35 -22.34 3.00
CA GLY A 276 -25.30 -22.70 4.03
C GLY A 276 -24.71 -22.63 5.44
N GLU A 277 -25.42 -23.25 6.35
CA GLU A 277 -25.24 -23.11 7.79
C GLU A 277 -25.05 -24.47 8.45
N ALA A 278 -23.97 -24.62 9.23
CA ALA A 278 -23.77 -25.81 10.04
C ALA A 278 -24.80 -25.91 11.18
N SER A 279 -25.10 -27.14 11.60
CA SER A 279 -25.86 -27.50 12.80
C SER A 279 -25.06 -27.21 14.10
N ALA A 280 -24.47 -26.02 14.19
CA ALA A 280 -23.78 -25.52 15.36
C ALA A 280 -24.81 -24.81 16.27
N GLY A 281 -25.63 -25.57 16.99
CA GLY A 281 -26.76 -24.99 17.71
C GLY A 281 -27.78 -25.96 18.29
N ILE A 282 -28.87 -25.39 18.81
CA ILE A 282 -30.08 -26.09 19.27
C ILE A 282 -31.00 -26.43 18.09
N VAL A 283 -30.84 -25.76 16.95
CA VAL A 283 -31.61 -26.04 15.74
C VAL A 283 -31.01 -27.29 15.08
N PRO A 284 -31.75 -28.40 14.98
CA PRO A 284 -31.21 -29.69 14.56
C PRO A 284 -30.82 -29.72 13.08
N ASP A 285 -31.48 -28.93 12.24
CA ASP A 285 -31.30 -29.00 10.79
C ASP A 285 -30.43 -27.85 10.27
N GLY A 286 -29.19 -28.16 9.89
CA GLY A 286 -28.34 -27.23 9.17
C GLY A 286 -29.02 -26.82 7.85
N ARG A 287 -29.13 -25.52 7.60
CA ARG A 287 -29.76 -25.01 6.37
C ARG A 287 -28.78 -25.12 5.21
N ALA A 288 -29.09 -25.97 4.24
CA ALA A 288 -28.32 -26.05 3.01
C ALA A 288 -28.25 -24.69 2.31
N GLY A 289 -27.10 -24.33 1.74
CA GLY A 289 -26.92 -23.06 1.03
C GLY A 289 -27.26 -23.11 -0.46
N PHE A 290 -27.14 -21.97 -1.11
CA PHE A 290 -27.33 -21.82 -2.56
C PHE A 290 -26.53 -22.84 -3.37
N ALA A 291 -25.29 -23.15 -2.99
CA ALA A 291 -24.45 -24.11 -3.71
C ALA A 291 -25.04 -25.53 -3.73
N HIS A 292 -25.63 -25.96 -2.61
CA HIS A 292 -26.30 -27.26 -2.53
C HIS A 292 -27.58 -27.27 -3.37
N CYS A 293 -28.40 -26.22 -3.27
CA CYS A 293 -29.62 -26.09 -4.07
C CYS A 293 -29.32 -26.06 -5.58
N LEU A 294 -28.29 -25.32 -6.00
CA LEU A 294 -27.83 -25.27 -7.39
C LEU A 294 -27.40 -26.66 -7.87
N GLN A 295 -26.65 -27.40 -7.06
CA GLN A 295 -26.21 -28.75 -7.40
C GLN A 295 -27.40 -29.72 -7.54
N GLN A 296 -28.42 -29.60 -6.69
CA GLN A 296 -29.60 -30.47 -6.75
C GLN A 296 -30.50 -30.15 -7.94
N ALA A 297 -30.84 -28.88 -8.14
CA ALA A 297 -31.75 -28.45 -9.20
C ALA A 297 -31.11 -28.50 -10.59
N TYR A 298 -29.82 -28.15 -10.68
CA TYR A 298 -29.07 -28.10 -11.93
C TYR A 298 -27.70 -28.79 -11.80
N PRO A 299 -27.64 -30.14 -11.79
CA PRO A 299 -26.38 -30.88 -11.64
C PRO A 299 -25.30 -30.55 -12.68
N ALA A 300 -25.70 -30.04 -13.85
CA ALA A 300 -24.81 -29.59 -14.94
C ALA A 300 -24.45 -28.09 -14.88
N GLY A 301 -24.83 -27.42 -13.80
CA GLY A 301 -24.80 -25.96 -13.68
C GLY A 301 -26.05 -25.29 -14.24
N GLY A 302 -26.40 -24.14 -13.67
CA GLY A 302 -27.55 -23.33 -14.05
C GLY A 302 -27.15 -22.15 -14.95
N SER A 303 -28.05 -21.68 -15.80
CA SER A 303 -27.90 -20.37 -16.46
C SER A 303 -27.91 -19.23 -15.43
N LEU A 304 -27.56 -18.02 -15.86
CA LEU A 304 -27.63 -16.84 -14.99
C LEU A 304 -29.04 -16.67 -14.39
N ASN A 305 -30.07 -16.75 -15.23
CA ASN A 305 -31.47 -16.60 -14.80
C ASN A 305 -31.88 -17.71 -13.84
N GLN A 306 -31.52 -18.96 -14.14
CA GLN A 306 -31.77 -20.10 -13.25
C GLN A 306 -31.09 -19.94 -11.88
N CYS A 307 -29.89 -19.37 -11.85
CA CYS A 307 -29.20 -19.06 -10.59
C CYS A 307 -29.92 -17.94 -9.81
N LEU A 308 -30.45 -16.92 -10.50
CA LEU A 308 -31.20 -15.83 -9.87
C LEU A 308 -32.54 -16.32 -9.31
N GLU A 309 -33.27 -17.14 -10.07
CA GLU A 309 -34.50 -17.81 -9.63
C GLU A 309 -34.25 -18.68 -8.40
N LEU A 310 -33.16 -19.46 -8.39
CA LEU A 310 -32.78 -20.25 -7.22
C LEU A 310 -32.44 -19.38 -6.00
N LEU A 311 -31.75 -18.26 -6.19
CA LEU A 311 -31.46 -17.33 -5.09
C LEU A 311 -32.73 -16.68 -4.55
N GLU A 312 -33.69 -16.36 -5.40
CA GLU A 312 -35.00 -15.84 -4.99
C GLU A 312 -35.78 -16.84 -4.15
N VAL A 313 -35.81 -18.11 -4.57
CA VAL A 313 -36.47 -19.17 -3.79
C VAL A 313 -35.78 -19.40 -2.45
N TRP A 314 -34.44 -19.39 -2.44
CA TRP A 314 -33.68 -19.73 -1.23
C TRP A 314 -33.55 -18.58 -0.23
N ALA A 315 -33.36 -17.35 -0.71
CA ALA A 315 -33.23 -16.13 0.09
C ALA A 315 -34.25 -15.08 -0.38
N PRO A 316 -35.55 -15.27 -0.08
CA PRO A 316 -36.63 -14.41 -0.59
C PRO A 316 -36.58 -12.98 -0.06
N THR A 317 -35.81 -12.73 1.00
CA THR A 317 -35.59 -11.40 1.57
C THR A 317 -34.65 -10.54 0.73
N LEU A 318 -33.90 -11.14 -0.22
CA LEU A 318 -33.01 -10.40 -1.11
C LEU A 318 -33.80 -9.86 -2.29
N ASP A 319 -33.72 -8.56 -2.54
CA ASP A 319 -34.27 -7.96 -3.76
C ASP A 319 -33.46 -8.38 -5.01
N ALA A 320 -33.99 -8.03 -6.19
CA ALA A 320 -33.37 -8.38 -7.47
C ALA A 320 -31.94 -7.87 -7.63
N SER A 321 -31.64 -6.66 -7.11
CA SER A 321 -30.31 -6.04 -7.19
C SER A 321 -29.30 -6.75 -6.28
N ALA A 322 -29.71 -7.06 -5.05
CA ALA A 322 -28.92 -7.81 -4.09
C ALA A 322 -28.60 -9.22 -4.60
N ARG A 323 -29.58 -9.91 -5.22
CA ARG A 323 -29.36 -11.23 -5.85
C ARG A 323 -28.32 -11.19 -6.97
N LEU A 324 -28.39 -10.20 -7.86
CA LEU A 324 -27.39 -9.98 -8.90
C LEU A 324 -26.00 -9.71 -8.30
N THR A 325 -25.94 -8.87 -7.27
CA THR A 325 -24.70 -8.53 -6.56
C THR A 325 -24.06 -9.76 -5.92
N HIS A 326 -24.84 -10.59 -5.21
CA HIS A 326 -24.36 -11.85 -4.65
C HIS A 326 -23.84 -12.80 -5.73
N LEU A 327 -24.57 -12.95 -6.84
CA LEU A 327 -24.14 -13.84 -7.93
C LEU A 327 -22.85 -13.35 -8.61
N HIS A 328 -22.69 -12.04 -8.76
CA HIS A 328 -21.44 -11.44 -9.21
C HIS A 328 -20.29 -11.73 -8.23
N ASN A 329 -20.53 -11.53 -6.92
CA ASN A 329 -19.56 -11.82 -5.87
C ASN A 329 -19.16 -13.30 -5.84
N PHE A 330 -20.10 -14.22 -6.07
CA PHE A 330 -19.80 -15.64 -6.14
C PHE A 330 -18.87 -15.97 -7.31
N ARG A 331 -19.02 -15.29 -8.44
CA ARG A 331 -18.14 -15.46 -9.61
C ARG A 331 -16.78 -14.81 -9.40
N SER A 332 -16.73 -13.56 -8.93
CA SER A 332 -15.48 -12.82 -8.74
C SER A 332 -14.59 -13.48 -7.68
N ARG A 333 -15.20 -14.06 -6.63
CA ARG A 333 -14.50 -14.83 -5.58
C ARG A 333 -14.20 -16.27 -5.98
N GLY A 334 -14.59 -16.71 -7.18
CA GLY A 334 -14.35 -18.06 -7.68
C GLY A 334 -15.14 -19.16 -6.97
N LEU A 335 -16.25 -18.82 -6.30
CA LEU A 335 -17.18 -19.77 -5.70
C LEU A 335 -17.97 -20.52 -6.78
N LEU A 336 -18.34 -19.79 -7.83
CA LEU A 336 -18.91 -20.33 -9.06
C LEU A 336 -17.88 -20.27 -10.19
N VAL A 337 -17.87 -21.31 -11.02
CA VAL A 337 -17.05 -21.41 -12.23
C VAL A 337 -17.94 -21.56 -13.46
N SER A 338 -17.47 -21.06 -14.60
CA SER A 338 -18.17 -21.23 -15.87
C SER A 338 -18.04 -22.69 -16.35
N ALA A 339 -19.18 -23.33 -16.54
CA ALA A 339 -19.34 -24.61 -17.20
C ALA A 339 -19.62 -24.41 -18.71
N ARG A 340 -19.77 -25.50 -19.46
CA ARG A 340 -20.12 -25.45 -20.89
C ARG A 340 -21.46 -24.72 -21.11
N ALA A 341 -21.61 -24.12 -22.29
CA ALA A 341 -22.84 -23.42 -22.71
C ALA A 341 -23.26 -22.24 -21.80
N GLY A 342 -22.29 -21.52 -21.22
CA GLY A 342 -22.58 -20.31 -20.42
C GLY A 342 -23.22 -20.59 -19.05
N ARG A 343 -23.24 -21.85 -18.61
CA ARG A 343 -23.76 -22.25 -17.30
C ARG A 343 -22.75 -21.93 -16.18
N LEU A 344 -23.26 -21.74 -14.98
CA LEU A 344 -22.49 -21.55 -13.75
C LEU A 344 -22.64 -22.80 -12.88
N ALA A 345 -21.51 -23.34 -12.43
CA ALA A 345 -21.46 -24.48 -11.53
C ALA A 345 -20.65 -24.14 -10.28
N VAL A 346 -20.92 -24.84 -9.18
CA VAL A 346 -20.11 -24.73 -7.95
C VAL A 346 -18.68 -25.17 -8.24
N ASN A 347 -17.70 -24.43 -7.73
CA ASN A 347 -16.30 -24.76 -7.95
C ASN A 347 -15.93 -26.10 -7.26
N PRO A 348 -15.52 -27.13 -8.03
CA PRO A 348 -15.25 -28.47 -7.49
C PRO A 348 -14.05 -28.53 -6.54
N ASP A 349 -13.15 -27.53 -6.56
CA ASP A 349 -11.99 -27.51 -5.66
C ASP A 349 -12.34 -27.11 -4.22
N LEU A 350 -13.44 -26.37 -4.04
CA LEU A 350 -13.85 -25.78 -2.76
C LEU A 350 -14.74 -26.72 -1.92
N VAL A 351 -15.22 -27.80 -2.53
CA VAL A 351 -16.16 -28.73 -1.93
C VAL A 351 -15.52 -30.06 -1.56
N CYS A 352 -16.16 -30.77 -0.62
CA CYS A 352 -15.78 -32.11 -0.20
C CYS A 352 -15.82 -33.10 -1.37
N ARG A 353 -15.01 -34.16 -1.27
CA ARG A 353 -14.78 -35.12 -2.37
C ARG A 353 -16.07 -35.67 -2.99
N ARG A 354 -17.07 -36.07 -2.19
CA ARG A 354 -18.35 -36.61 -2.68
C ARG A 354 -19.06 -35.61 -3.59
N THR A 355 -19.22 -34.37 -3.12
CA THR A 355 -19.88 -33.30 -3.89
C THR A 355 -19.05 -32.90 -5.11
N ARG A 356 -17.73 -32.86 -4.97
CA ARG A 356 -16.82 -32.67 -6.11
C ARG A 356 -17.07 -33.71 -7.20
N GLU A 357 -17.14 -34.99 -6.85
CA GLU A 357 -17.40 -36.07 -7.82
C GLU A 357 -18.78 -35.93 -8.47
N LEU A 358 -19.81 -35.50 -7.73
CA LEU A 358 -21.14 -35.22 -8.29
C LEU A 358 -21.12 -34.06 -9.28
N ILE A 359 -20.47 -32.94 -8.96
CA ILE A 359 -20.32 -31.79 -9.86
C ILE A 359 -19.56 -32.19 -11.13
N LEU A 360 -18.46 -32.93 -10.98
CA LEU A 360 -17.64 -33.36 -12.10
C LEU A 360 -18.38 -34.34 -13.03
N ARG A 361 -19.24 -35.20 -12.48
CA ARG A 361 -20.11 -36.09 -13.27
C ARG A 361 -21.24 -35.34 -13.96
N GLY A 362 -21.90 -34.42 -13.24
CA GLY A 362 -23.00 -33.63 -13.76
C GLY A 362 -22.57 -32.59 -14.79
N THR A 363 -21.31 -32.15 -14.74
CA THR A 363 -20.76 -31.10 -15.61
C THR A 363 -19.52 -31.59 -16.38
N PRO A 364 -19.71 -32.40 -17.45
CA PRO A 364 -18.61 -32.94 -18.25
C PRO A 364 -17.82 -31.81 -18.91
N GLY A 365 -16.57 -31.62 -18.47
CA GLY A 365 -15.69 -30.52 -18.91
C GLY A 365 -15.02 -29.75 -17.78
N LEU A 366 -15.51 -29.88 -16.53
CA LEU A 366 -14.84 -29.36 -15.33
C LEU A 366 -13.79 -30.32 -14.75
N GLY A 367 -13.71 -31.56 -15.27
CA GLY A 367 -12.74 -32.57 -14.83
C GLY A 367 -11.29 -32.12 -15.06
N PRO A 368 -10.32 -32.70 -14.32
CA PRO A 368 -8.92 -32.53 -14.66
C PRO A 368 -8.76 -32.96 -16.13
N ALA A 369 -8.19 -32.09 -16.97
CA ALA A 369 -7.94 -32.41 -18.36
C ALA A 369 -7.25 -33.77 -18.43
N ALA A 370 -7.88 -34.73 -19.12
CA ALA A 370 -7.30 -36.03 -19.39
C ALA A 370 -5.92 -35.81 -20.03
N GLY A 371 -4.86 -36.15 -19.28
CA GLY A 371 -3.49 -35.76 -19.61
C GLY A 371 -2.51 -35.73 -18.43
N GLN A 372 -2.96 -35.99 -17.20
CA GLN A 372 -2.07 -36.28 -16.07
C GLN A 372 -2.43 -37.63 -15.48
N GLY A 373 -1.69 -38.66 -15.90
CA GLY A 373 -1.77 -40.00 -15.36
C GLY A 373 -1.42 -40.01 -13.88
N CYS A 374 -2.43 -40.19 -13.04
CA CYS A 374 -2.27 -40.92 -11.79
C CYS A 374 -2.82 -42.32 -12.04
N ALA A 375 -1.96 -43.21 -12.52
CA ALA A 375 -2.20 -44.63 -12.39
C ALA A 375 -2.27 -44.95 -10.89
N ALA A 376 -3.38 -45.56 -10.48
CA ALA A 376 -3.54 -46.08 -9.14
C ALA A 376 -2.42 -47.07 -8.84
N ALA A 377 -1.81 -46.93 -7.66
CA ALA A 377 -0.86 -47.89 -7.14
C ALA A 377 -1.55 -49.25 -7.00
N ALA A 378 -1.21 -50.19 -7.89
CA ALA A 378 -1.37 -51.61 -7.64
C ALA A 378 -0.05 -52.10 -7.02
N GLU A 379 -0.15 -52.80 -5.89
CA GLU A 379 0.98 -53.45 -5.24
C GLU A 379 1.68 -54.42 -6.19
N PRO A 380 3.03 -54.40 -6.31
CA PRO A 380 3.75 -55.42 -7.03
C PRO A 380 4.15 -56.55 -6.08
N ALA A 381 3.82 -57.78 -6.46
CA ALA A 381 4.57 -58.95 -6.05
C ALA A 381 5.96 -58.94 -6.74
N SER A 382 7.02 -59.24 -5.98
CA SER A 382 8.29 -59.73 -6.55
C SER A 382 8.09 -61.15 -7.10
N PRO A 383 8.90 -61.68 -8.06
CA PRO A 383 10.34 -61.43 -8.19
C PRO A 383 10.96 -61.41 -9.62
N ALA A 384 12.26 -61.13 -9.61
CA ALA A 384 13.35 -61.59 -10.51
C ALA A 384 13.52 -60.99 -11.93
N ASP A 385 14.67 -60.31 -12.02
CA ASP A 385 15.68 -60.31 -13.08
C ASP A 385 15.53 -59.52 -14.39
N GLU A 386 16.69 -58.94 -14.72
CA GLU A 386 17.18 -58.37 -15.98
C GLU A 386 16.80 -56.93 -16.36
N GLN A 387 17.72 -56.02 -16.02
CA GLN A 387 17.92 -54.74 -16.68
C GLN A 387 18.16 -54.95 -18.18
N PRO A 388 17.62 -54.06 -19.02
CA PRO A 388 18.51 -53.28 -19.87
C PRO A 388 18.18 -51.78 -19.85
N ALA A 389 19.24 -51.00 -19.62
CA ALA A 389 19.41 -49.56 -19.87
C ALA A 389 18.14 -48.73 -20.18
N GLU A 390 17.54 -48.17 -19.13
CA GLU A 390 16.47 -47.17 -19.25
C GLU A 390 16.98 -45.88 -19.90
N SER A 391 16.48 -45.66 -21.12
CA SER A 391 16.20 -44.36 -21.71
C SER A 391 15.72 -43.38 -20.65
N ALA A 392 16.48 -42.31 -20.43
CA ALA A 392 16.11 -41.23 -19.52
C ALA A 392 14.67 -40.77 -19.80
N ALA A 393 13.80 -40.94 -18.81
CA ALA A 393 12.41 -40.48 -18.88
C ALA A 393 12.37 -39.03 -19.40
N PRO A 394 11.45 -38.68 -20.31
CA PRO A 394 11.35 -37.32 -20.83
C PRO A 394 11.11 -36.38 -19.65
N GLU A 395 12.06 -35.47 -19.40
CA GLU A 395 11.92 -34.46 -18.36
C GLU A 395 10.56 -33.75 -18.52
N PRO A 396 9.78 -33.58 -17.43
CA PRO A 396 8.50 -32.91 -17.49
C PRO A 396 8.69 -31.54 -18.12
N ALA A 397 7.89 -31.23 -19.14
CA ALA A 397 8.02 -29.98 -19.89
C ALA A 397 7.99 -28.78 -18.91
N PRO A 398 8.95 -27.84 -19.01
CA PRO A 398 9.00 -26.70 -18.12
C PRO A 398 7.70 -25.91 -18.21
N TYR A 399 7.24 -25.45 -17.04
CA TYR A 399 5.99 -24.73 -16.85
C TYR A 399 5.88 -23.52 -17.81
N GLY A 400 4.79 -23.42 -18.58
CA GLY A 400 4.53 -22.30 -19.49
C GLY A 400 4.95 -22.50 -20.96
N LEU A 401 5.68 -23.58 -21.28
CA LEU A 401 6.11 -23.84 -22.66
C LEU A 401 4.95 -24.16 -23.59
N THR A 402 4.02 -25.02 -23.15
CA THR A 402 2.84 -25.38 -23.92
C THR A 402 2.01 -24.14 -24.23
N GLU A 403 1.85 -23.26 -23.26
CA GLU A 403 1.13 -21.99 -23.42
C GLU A 403 1.82 -21.05 -24.39
N ALA A 404 3.16 -20.96 -24.37
CA ALA A 404 3.91 -20.16 -25.33
C ALA A 404 3.73 -20.69 -26.76
N VAL A 405 3.90 -22.00 -26.98
CA VAL A 405 3.67 -22.65 -28.28
C VAL A 405 2.26 -22.36 -28.79
N MET A 406 1.25 -22.62 -27.97
CA MET A 406 -0.15 -22.35 -28.34
C MET A 406 -0.38 -20.89 -28.71
N THR A 407 0.22 -19.96 -27.95
CA THR A 407 0.07 -18.52 -28.17
C THR A 407 0.66 -18.11 -29.52
N PHE A 408 1.87 -18.58 -29.84
CA PHE A 408 2.50 -18.26 -31.12
C PHE A 408 1.84 -18.97 -32.31
N GLU A 409 1.37 -20.21 -32.17
CA GLU A 409 0.59 -20.88 -33.23
C GLU A 409 -0.73 -20.15 -33.52
N CYS A 410 -1.42 -19.66 -32.48
CA CYS A 410 -2.63 -18.86 -32.64
C CYS A 410 -2.36 -17.56 -33.39
N LEU A 411 -1.25 -16.88 -33.07
CA LEU A 411 -0.85 -15.64 -33.75
C LEU A 411 -0.34 -15.90 -35.17
N LEU A 412 0.34 -17.03 -35.41
CA LEU A 412 0.76 -17.48 -36.74
C LEU A 412 -0.44 -17.72 -37.63
N GLN A 413 -1.43 -18.47 -37.14
CA GLN A 413 -2.68 -18.73 -37.85
C GLN A 413 -3.42 -17.42 -38.15
N ALA A 414 -3.55 -16.53 -37.17
CA ALA A 414 -4.18 -15.23 -37.35
C ALA A 414 -3.48 -14.39 -38.42
N ARG A 415 -2.15 -14.39 -38.47
CA ARG A 415 -1.36 -13.71 -39.49
C ARG A 415 -1.61 -14.30 -40.88
N ASP A 416 -1.54 -15.62 -41.01
CA ASP A 416 -1.73 -16.31 -42.30
C ASP A 416 -3.16 -16.12 -42.84
N GLU A 417 -4.14 -15.89 -41.96
CA GLU A 417 -5.53 -15.57 -42.30
C GLU A 417 -5.80 -14.06 -42.49
N GLY A 418 -4.80 -13.19 -42.32
CA GLY A 418 -4.98 -11.73 -42.38
C GLY A 418 -5.79 -11.12 -41.22
N ARG A 419 -5.94 -11.85 -40.12
CA ARG A 419 -6.72 -11.48 -38.91
C ARG A 419 -5.85 -11.08 -37.73
N LEU A 420 -4.58 -10.77 -37.95
CA LEU A 420 -3.67 -10.41 -36.86
C LEU A 420 -4.16 -9.17 -36.09
N GLY A 421 -4.82 -8.23 -36.78
CA GLY A 421 -5.42 -7.04 -36.20
C GLY A 421 -6.44 -7.31 -35.08
N ASP A 422 -7.14 -8.46 -35.11
CA ASP A 422 -8.11 -8.86 -34.07
C ASP A 422 -7.43 -9.08 -32.69
N TYR A 423 -6.12 -9.31 -32.70
CA TYR A 423 -5.31 -9.55 -31.51
C TYR A 423 -4.43 -8.35 -31.13
N LEU A 424 -4.54 -7.25 -31.87
CA LEU A 424 -3.83 -6.01 -31.63
C LEU A 424 -4.83 -4.93 -31.20
N GLY A 425 -4.46 -4.16 -30.18
CA GLY A 425 -5.20 -3.02 -29.68
C GLY A 425 -4.30 -1.81 -29.66
N ARG A 426 -4.83 -0.64 -29.30
CA ARG A 426 -4.03 0.55 -29.07
C ARG A 426 -4.00 0.88 -27.58
N ASP A 427 -2.83 1.22 -27.06
CA ASP A 427 -2.72 1.79 -25.72
C ASP A 427 -3.28 3.24 -25.70
N LEU A 428 -3.30 3.86 -24.51
CA LEU A 428 -3.76 5.25 -24.32
C LEU A 428 -2.97 6.28 -25.15
N PHE A 429 -1.88 5.87 -25.78
CA PHE A 429 -1.02 6.72 -26.58
C PHE A 429 -0.90 6.25 -28.03
N GLY A 430 -1.88 5.47 -28.50
CA GLY A 430 -2.02 5.07 -29.91
C GLY A 430 -1.10 3.91 -30.35
N ARG A 431 -0.28 3.34 -29.46
CA ARG A 431 0.67 2.27 -29.84
C ARG A 431 -0.01 0.92 -29.90
N GLU A 432 0.38 0.11 -30.87
CA GLU A 432 -0.09 -1.26 -30.95
C GLU A 432 0.40 -2.08 -29.74
N ILE A 433 -0.54 -2.76 -29.09
CA ILE A 433 -0.30 -3.67 -27.97
C ILE A 433 -1.09 -4.96 -28.19
N PHE A 434 -0.62 -6.08 -27.61
CA PHE A 434 -1.36 -7.33 -27.68
C PHE A 434 -2.64 -7.29 -26.83
N GLN A 435 -3.78 -7.61 -27.45
CA GLN A 435 -5.04 -7.85 -26.76
C GLN A 435 -5.02 -9.24 -26.11
N LEU A 436 -4.39 -9.33 -24.93
CA LEU A 436 -4.20 -10.61 -24.23
C LEU A 436 -5.51 -11.38 -23.99
N GLU A 437 -6.62 -10.67 -23.81
CA GLU A 437 -7.94 -11.26 -23.64
C GLU A 437 -8.51 -11.85 -24.94
N ALA A 438 -8.32 -11.19 -26.08
CA ALA A 438 -8.71 -11.72 -27.38
C ALA A 438 -7.91 -13.00 -27.70
N ILE A 439 -6.59 -12.97 -27.46
CA ILE A 439 -5.72 -14.14 -27.61
C ILE A 439 -6.17 -15.26 -26.68
N ARG A 440 -6.48 -14.96 -25.41
CA ARG A 440 -7.00 -15.94 -24.46
C ARG A 440 -8.30 -16.57 -24.94
N GLN A 441 -9.20 -15.79 -25.52
CA GLN A 441 -10.47 -16.29 -26.06
C GLN A 441 -10.26 -17.21 -27.27
N ALA A 442 -9.38 -16.84 -28.20
CA ALA A 442 -9.06 -17.66 -29.37
C ALA A 442 -8.36 -18.98 -29.02
N LEU A 443 -7.62 -19.03 -27.90
CA LEU A 443 -6.99 -20.26 -27.41
C LEU A 443 -7.96 -21.22 -26.69
N ARG A 444 -9.17 -20.79 -26.32
CA ARG A 444 -10.14 -21.62 -25.57
C ARG A 444 -10.55 -22.92 -26.27
N PRO A 445 -10.75 -22.98 -27.60
CA PRO A 445 -11.08 -24.21 -28.30
C PRO A 445 -9.99 -25.29 -28.17
N ALA A 446 -8.72 -24.87 -28.21
CA ALA A 446 -7.57 -25.78 -28.07
C ALA A 446 -7.27 -26.12 -26.60
N ARG A 447 -7.62 -25.23 -25.66
CA ARG A 447 -7.44 -25.46 -24.21
C ARG A 447 -8.49 -24.72 -23.41
N ALA A 448 -9.29 -25.45 -22.63
CA ALA A 448 -10.47 -24.93 -21.93
C ALA A 448 -10.21 -23.70 -21.03
N HIS A 449 -9.00 -23.54 -20.48
CA HIS A 449 -8.63 -22.41 -19.63
C HIS A 449 -7.15 -22.00 -19.81
N PRO A 450 -6.79 -21.27 -20.88
CA PRO A 450 -5.43 -20.77 -21.03
C PRO A 450 -5.21 -19.66 -20.01
N ARG A 451 -4.12 -19.76 -19.23
CA ARG A 451 -3.81 -18.78 -18.18
C ARG A 451 -3.35 -17.49 -18.82
N LEU A 452 -4.05 -16.38 -18.55
CA LEU A 452 -3.69 -15.06 -19.06
C LEU A 452 -2.24 -14.67 -18.71
N THR A 453 -1.77 -15.06 -17.53
CA THR A 453 -0.39 -14.83 -17.09
C THR A 453 0.63 -15.57 -17.96
N ALA A 454 0.31 -16.76 -18.46
CA ALA A 454 1.22 -17.52 -19.32
C ALA A 454 1.27 -16.93 -20.74
N ILE A 455 0.13 -16.49 -21.28
CA ILE A 455 0.07 -15.75 -22.56
C ILE A 455 0.87 -14.45 -22.44
N LYS A 456 0.65 -13.70 -21.36
CA LYS A 456 1.39 -12.47 -21.07
C LYS A 456 2.88 -12.74 -21.02
N GLU A 457 3.34 -13.74 -20.25
CA GLU A 457 4.76 -14.06 -20.14
C GLU A 457 5.39 -14.55 -21.45
N ALA A 458 4.64 -15.22 -22.33
CA ALA A 458 5.12 -15.62 -23.66
C ALA A 458 5.35 -14.42 -24.59
N LEU A 459 4.49 -13.40 -24.51
CA LEU A 459 4.55 -12.19 -25.35
C LEU A 459 5.35 -11.04 -24.73
N LYS A 460 5.68 -11.13 -23.43
CA LYS A 460 6.34 -10.04 -22.69
C LYS A 460 7.78 -9.88 -23.13
N GLY A 461 8.10 -8.70 -23.68
CA GLY A 461 9.40 -8.42 -24.30
C GLY A 461 9.41 -8.60 -25.81
N LEU A 462 8.29 -9.03 -26.40
CA LEU A 462 8.02 -8.95 -27.83
C LEU A 462 7.10 -7.74 -28.10
N THR A 463 7.32 -7.03 -29.19
CA THR A 463 6.45 -5.95 -29.66
C THR A 463 5.63 -6.44 -30.86
N PRO A 464 4.42 -5.89 -31.10
CA PRO A 464 3.63 -6.25 -32.29
C PRO A 464 4.42 -6.11 -33.60
N ALA A 465 5.20 -5.05 -33.77
CA ALA A 465 6.02 -4.83 -34.96
C ALA A 465 7.11 -5.89 -35.19
N ARG A 466 7.48 -6.67 -34.17
CA ARG A 466 8.47 -7.76 -34.26
C ARG A 466 7.85 -9.15 -34.17
N LEU A 467 6.53 -9.20 -34.05
CA LEU A 467 5.83 -10.46 -34.03
C LEU A 467 6.08 -11.20 -35.34
N ASP A 468 6.05 -10.52 -36.49
CA ASP A 468 6.21 -11.14 -37.80
C ASP A 468 7.55 -11.86 -37.96
N ASP A 469 8.66 -11.27 -37.53
CA ASP A 469 9.98 -11.92 -37.55
C ASP A 469 10.00 -13.18 -36.69
N THR A 470 9.40 -13.10 -35.50
CA THR A 470 9.32 -14.24 -34.56
C THR A 470 8.46 -15.36 -35.13
N LEU A 471 7.33 -15.01 -35.76
CA LEU A 471 6.42 -15.93 -36.44
C LEU A 471 7.05 -16.56 -37.68
N ALA A 472 7.77 -15.78 -38.50
CA ALA A 472 8.50 -16.26 -39.67
C ALA A 472 9.64 -17.21 -39.29
N ALA A 473 10.40 -16.91 -38.23
CA ALA A 473 11.47 -17.77 -37.73
C ALA A 473 10.96 -19.06 -37.07
N ARG A 474 9.64 -19.12 -36.76
CA ARG A 474 8.98 -20.20 -36.00
C ARG A 474 9.72 -20.54 -34.73
N GLN A 475 10.11 -19.51 -34.00
CA GLN A 475 11.09 -19.62 -32.93
C GLN A 475 10.70 -20.63 -31.83
N TRP A 476 9.41 -20.71 -31.48
CA TRP A 476 8.91 -21.66 -30.47
C TRP A 476 8.97 -23.13 -30.90
N GLN A 477 9.20 -23.41 -32.18
CA GLN A 477 9.39 -24.77 -32.73
C GLN A 477 10.87 -25.19 -32.72
N ARG A 478 11.80 -24.28 -32.40
CA ARG A 478 13.23 -24.57 -32.36
C ARG A 478 13.58 -25.44 -31.14
N PRO A 479 14.67 -26.24 -31.20
CA PRO A 479 15.17 -26.98 -30.05
C PRO A 479 15.36 -26.09 -28.82
N ARG A 480 15.11 -26.62 -27.62
CA ARG A 480 15.26 -25.84 -26.40
C ARG A 480 16.73 -25.59 -26.09
N VAL A 481 17.05 -24.44 -25.50
CA VAL A 481 18.38 -24.24 -24.91
C VAL A 481 18.55 -25.23 -23.76
N ALA A 482 19.53 -26.12 -23.86
CA ALA A 482 19.84 -27.04 -22.77
C ALA A 482 20.21 -26.25 -21.50
N MET A 483 19.66 -26.65 -20.34
CA MET A 483 19.89 -25.94 -19.06
C MET A 483 21.37 -25.81 -18.70
N ALA A 484 22.20 -26.79 -19.07
CA ALA A 484 23.65 -26.74 -18.88
C ALA A 484 24.36 -25.67 -19.75
N ARG A 485 23.77 -25.29 -20.90
CA ARG A 485 24.31 -24.28 -21.83
C ARG A 485 23.76 -22.88 -21.57
N LEU A 486 22.61 -22.77 -20.90
CA LEU A 486 21.93 -21.50 -20.63
C LEU A 486 22.82 -20.48 -19.86
N PRO A 487 23.62 -20.87 -18.84
CA PRO A 487 24.54 -19.93 -18.18
C PRO A 487 25.56 -19.32 -19.14
N ALA A 488 26.21 -20.14 -19.98
CA ALA A 488 27.20 -19.66 -20.93
C ALA A 488 26.60 -18.71 -21.97
N ARG A 489 25.37 -18.99 -22.42
CA ARG A 489 24.61 -18.10 -23.32
C ARG A 489 24.26 -16.76 -22.65
N LEU A 490 23.82 -16.80 -21.39
CA LEU A 490 23.54 -15.58 -20.62
C LEU A 490 24.80 -14.75 -20.39
N VAL A 491 25.95 -15.39 -20.11
CA VAL A 491 27.24 -14.71 -20.00
C VAL A 491 27.64 -14.06 -21.32
N SER A 492 27.44 -14.75 -22.46
CA SER A 492 27.67 -14.16 -23.78
C SER A 492 26.79 -12.93 -24.00
N LEU A 493 25.49 -13.05 -23.73
CA LEU A 493 24.54 -11.96 -23.86
C LEU A 493 24.87 -10.78 -22.94
N ALA A 494 25.34 -11.05 -21.72
CA ALA A 494 25.75 -10.02 -20.76
C ALA A 494 27.02 -9.25 -21.19
N ARG A 495 27.83 -9.78 -22.12
CA ARG A 495 28.95 -9.03 -22.73
C ARG A 495 28.45 -7.98 -23.71
N GLU A 496 27.35 -8.28 -24.41
CA GLU A 496 26.70 -7.37 -25.36
C GLU A 496 25.76 -6.39 -24.66
N LEU A 497 25.11 -6.85 -23.58
CA LEU A 497 24.22 -6.06 -22.72
C LEU A 497 24.74 -6.10 -21.26
N PRO A 498 25.74 -5.28 -20.89
CA PRO A 498 26.34 -5.22 -19.56
C PRO A 498 25.37 -5.06 -18.38
N LEU A 499 24.16 -4.55 -18.61
CA LEU A 499 23.11 -4.37 -17.60
C LEU A 499 21.96 -5.38 -17.73
N LEU A 500 22.18 -6.52 -18.41
CA LEU A 500 21.20 -7.59 -18.59
C LEU A 500 20.56 -8.05 -17.27
N ALA A 501 21.33 -8.01 -16.17
CA ALA A 501 20.84 -8.38 -14.83
C ALA A 501 19.64 -7.55 -14.36
N PHE A 502 19.43 -6.37 -14.92
CA PHE A 502 18.33 -5.46 -14.60
C PHE A 502 17.09 -5.68 -15.48
N ALA A 503 17.20 -6.48 -16.54
CA ALA A 503 16.08 -6.85 -17.39
C ALA A 503 15.19 -7.91 -16.72
N GLY A 504 13.89 -7.86 -16.98
CA GLY A 504 12.98 -8.91 -16.51
C GLY A 504 13.29 -10.27 -17.17
N HIS A 505 13.01 -11.39 -16.49
CA HIS A 505 13.32 -12.73 -17.04
C HIS A 505 12.72 -12.99 -18.44
N SER A 506 11.56 -12.42 -18.74
CA SER A 506 10.93 -12.49 -20.05
C SER A 506 11.67 -11.68 -21.12
N GLN A 507 12.19 -10.49 -20.76
CA GLN A 507 13.05 -9.70 -21.65
C GLN A 507 14.37 -10.41 -21.90
N ILE A 508 14.99 -11.00 -20.86
CA ILE A 508 16.20 -11.83 -21.00
C ILE A 508 15.95 -12.99 -21.96
N ALA A 509 14.82 -13.70 -21.81
CA ALA A 509 14.45 -14.78 -22.72
C ALA A 509 14.25 -14.27 -24.16
N ALA A 510 13.58 -13.13 -24.34
CA ALA A 510 13.39 -12.50 -25.65
C ALA A 510 14.72 -12.07 -26.29
N HIS A 511 15.68 -11.53 -25.53
CA HIS A 511 17.02 -11.24 -26.03
C HIS A 511 17.76 -12.52 -26.39
N LEU A 512 17.78 -13.55 -25.53
CA LEU A 512 18.42 -14.84 -25.85
C LEU A 512 17.87 -15.46 -27.14
N ASN A 513 16.56 -15.42 -27.31
CA ASN A 513 15.87 -15.87 -28.50
C ASN A 513 16.35 -15.11 -29.75
N ARG A 514 16.55 -13.79 -29.66
CA ARG A 514 17.09 -13.01 -30.79
C ARG A 514 18.55 -13.35 -31.13
N HIS A 515 19.40 -13.51 -30.12
CA HIS A 515 20.83 -13.78 -30.31
C HIS A 515 21.13 -15.25 -30.64
N ASP A 516 20.26 -16.18 -30.27
CA ASP A 516 20.35 -17.61 -30.60
C ASP A 516 19.06 -18.08 -31.28
N PRO A 517 18.81 -17.70 -32.55
CA PRO A 517 17.59 -18.05 -33.28
C PRO A 517 17.46 -19.56 -33.55
N THR A 518 18.54 -20.32 -33.32
CA THR A 518 18.54 -21.78 -33.47
C THR A 518 17.94 -22.51 -32.28
N HIS A 519 17.72 -21.81 -31.15
CA HIS A 519 17.12 -22.37 -29.97
C HIS A 519 15.95 -21.52 -29.43
N PHE A 520 15.14 -22.14 -28.57
CA PHE A 520 14.08 -21.46 -27.84
C PHE A 520 14.34 -21.43 -26.34
N CYS A 521 14.17 -20.24 -25.76
CA CYS A 521 14.28 -19.94 -24.34
C CYS A 521 12.98 -19.28 -23.85
N THR A 522 12.47 -19.71 -22.71
CA THR A 522 11.29 -19.11 -22.05
C THR A 522 11.68 -18.41 -20.75
N SER A 523 10.85 -17.48 -20.27
CA SER A 523 11.07 -16.82 -18.97
C SER A 523 11.10 -17.82 -17.80
N ALA A 524 10.40 -18.95 -17.94
CA ALA A 524 10.41 -20.05 -16.98
C ALA A 524 11.77 -20.77 -16.92
N MET A 525 12.45 -20.96 -18.06
CA MET A 525 13.79 -21.55 -18.09
C MET A 525 14.82 -20.66 -17.38
N VAL A 526 14.75 -19.34 -17.62
CA VAL A 526 15.58 -18.36 -16.90
C VAL A 526 15.27 -18.39 -15.39
N THR A 527 13.99 -18.48 -15.02
CA THR A 527 13.58 -18.57 -13.62
C THR A 527 14.05 -19.86 -12.95
N ASP A 528 13.99 -20.98 -13.66
CA ASP A 528 14.45 -22.28 -13.16
C ASP A 528 15.97 -22.29 -12.96
N LEU A 529 16.73 -21.66 -13.87
CA LEU A 529 18.16 -21.46 -13.67
C LEU A 529 18.46 -20.70 -12.37
N VAL A 530 17.76 -19.58 -12.14
CA VAL A 530 17.91 -18.77 -10.91
C VAL A 530 17.61 -19.56 -9.64
N LYS A 531 16.68 -20.53 -9.71
CA LYS A 531 16.29 -21.40 -8.60
C LYS A 531 17.27 -22.54 -8.36
N ARG A 532 17.82 -23.14 -9.43
CA ARG A 532 18.73 -24.30 -9.37
C ARG A 532 20.18 -23.93 -9.12
N GLN A 533 20.55 -22.65 -9.20
CA GLN A 533 21.93 -22.22 -8.97
C GLN A 533 22.40 -22.63 -7.57
N LYS A 534 23.55 -23.32 -7.50
CA LYS A 534 24.14 -23.77 -6.23
C LYS A 534 24.55 -22.58 -5.38
N HIS A 535 24.36 -22.71 -4.07
CA HIS A 535 24.80 -21.71 -3.10
C HIS A 535 26.31 -21.77 -2.90
N ASP A 536 27.00 -20.67 -3.17
CA ASP A 536 28.44 -20.50 -2.92
C ASP A 536 28.71 -19.12 -2.33
N GLY A 537 28.66 -19.04 -1.00
CA GLY A 537 28.86 -17.79 -0.27
C GLY A 537 30.25 -17.18 -0.47
N LYS A 538 31.30 -17.98 -0.74
CA LYS A 538 32.67 -17.47 -0.95
C LYS A 538 32.80 -16.83 -2.33
N ALA A 539 32.28 -17.47 -3.37
CA ALA A 539 32.23 -16.89 -4.71
C ALA A 539 31.35 -15.64 -4.74
N THR A 540 30.20 -15.65 -4.04
CA THR A 540 29.33 -14.48 -3.92
C THR A 540 30.01 -13.32 -3.20
N ALA A 541 30.69 -13.56 -2.07
CA ALA A 541 31.39 -12.51 -1.35
C ALA A 541 32.49 -11.86 -2.20
N ARG A 542 33.27 -12.66 -2.94
CA ARG A 542 34.28 -12.14 -3.89
C ARG A 542 33.65 -11.29 -4.99
N ALA A 543 32.56 -11.76 -5.61
CA ALA A 543 31.88 -11.01 -6.66
C ALA A 543 31.31 -9.67 -6.16
N ILE A 544 30.81 -9.61 -4.92
CA ILE A 544 30.36 -8.35 -4.30
C ILE A 544 31.55 -7.43 -4.02
N ALA A 545 32.66 -7.96 -3.50
CA ALA A 545 33.88 -7.19 -3.28
C ALA A 545 34.43 -6.61 -4.60
N ASP A 546 34.40 -7.38 -5.69
CA ASP A 546 34.83 -6.92 -7.02
C ASP A 546 33.92 -5.79 -7.56
N LEU A 547 32.60 -5.90 -7.36
CA LEU A 547 31.66 -4.83 -7.71
C LEU A 547 31.91 -3.56 -6.88
N ALA A 548 32.24 -3.72 -5.59
CA ALA A 548 32.59 -2.61 -4.70
C ALA A 548 33.89 -1.93 -5.14
N ALA A 549 34.94 -2.70 -5.41
CA ALA A 549 36.25 -2.20 -5.85
C ALA A 549 36.14 -1.42 -7.16
N ARG A 550 35.29 -1.87 -8.08
CA ARG A 550 35.01 -1.19 -9.35
C ARG A 550 34.02 -0.03 -9.23
N LYS A 551 33.53 0.28 -8.02
CA LYS A 551 32.51 1.28 -7.73
C LYS A 551 31.20 1.07 -8.51
N LEU A 552 30.84 -0.17 -8.82
CA LEU A 552 29.64 -0.52 -9.60
C LEU A 552 28.41 -0.85 -8.76
N LEU A 553 28.55 -0.94 -7.44
CA LEU A 553 27.43 -1.24 -6.54
C LEU A 553 26.29 -0.21 -6.63
N HIS A 554 26.59 1.03 -7.00
CA HIS A 554 25.59 2.07 -7.20
C HIS A 554 24.54 1.74 -8.28
N LEU A 555 24.90 0.94 -9.28
CA LEU A 555 23.96 0.52 -10.33
C LEU A 555 22.81 -0.31 -9.76
N PHE A 556 23.06 -1.02 -8.67
CA PHE A 556 22.10 -1.91 -8.01
C PHE A 556 21.26 -1.18 -6.96
N VAL A 557 21.30 0.15 -6.92
CA VAL A 557 20.46 0.94 -6.02
C VAL A 557 19.07 1.13 -6.65
N SER A 558 18.03 1.18 -5.84
CA SER A 558 16.67 1.49 -6.26
C SER A 558 16.54 2.94 -6.73
N ALA A 559 15.41 3.25 -7.37
CA ALA A 559 15.13 4.57 -7.92
C ALA A 559 15.20 5.70 -6.88
N ASP A 560 14.94 5.39 -5.62
CA ASP A 560 15.00 6.30 -4.47
C ASP A 560 16.44 6.55 -3.95
N GLY A 561 17.45 5.83 -4.46
CA GLY A 561 18.84 5.96 -4.01
C GLY A 561 19.19 5.22 -2.71
N ARG A 562 18.28 4.42 -2.13
CA ARG A 562 18.44 3.91 -0.75
C ARG A 562 18.51 2.42 -0.54
N ARG A 563 17.85 1.64 -1.39
CA ARG A 563 17.71 0.19 -1.19
C ARG A 563 18.44 -0.55 -2.30
N PRO A 564 19.11 -1.68 -1.99
CA PRO A 564 19.66 -2.53 -3.03
C PRO A 564 18.52 -3.25 -3.79
N ASN A 565 18.55 -3.23 -5.12
CA ASN A 565 17.79 -4.09 -5.99
C ASN A 565 18.37 -5.51 -5.95
N LEU A 566 17.98 -6.25 -4.91
CA LEU A 566 18.47 -7.61 -4.63
C LEU A 566 18.14 -8.60 -5.75
N THR A 567 17.07 -8.37 -6.52
CA THR A 567 16.71 -9.23 -7.66
C THR A 567 17.75 -9.09 -8.77
N ALA A 568 18.06 -7.85 -9.17
CA ALA A 568 19.07 -7.58 -10.19
C ALA A 568 20.46 -8.00 -9.74
N LEU A 569 20.81 -7.73 -8.47
CA LEU A 569 22.10 -8.15 -7.93
C LEU A 569 22.23 -9.67 -7.89
N ARG A 570 21.18 -10.40 -7.47
CA ARG A 570 21.20 -11.86 -7.52
C ARG A 570 21.36 -12.39 -8.95
N MET A 571 20.69 -11.77 -9.92
CA MET A 571 20.90 -12.12 -11.34
C MET A 571 22.34 -11.84 -11.78
N GLN A 572 22.91 -10.69 -11.42
CA GLN A 572 24.31 -10.37 -11.71
C GLN A 572 25.28 -11.40 -11.13
N LEU A 573 25.04 -11.83 -9.89
CA LEU A 573 25.86 -12.86 -9.25
C LEU A 573 25.75 -14.19 -9.99
N ILE A 574 24.54 -14.57 -10.46
CA ILE A 574 24.35 -15.77 -11.29
C ILE A 574 25.10 -15.67 -12.61
N LEU A 575 25.11 -14.51 -13.26
CA LEU A 575 25.93 -14.25 -14.46
C LEU A 575 27.42 -14.38 -14.17
N SER A 576 27.85 -14.10 -12.94
CA SER A 576 29.21 -14.34 -12.44
C SER A 576 29.43 -15.74 -11.86
N ASN A 577 28.50 -16.69 -12.09
CA ASN A 577 28.52 -18.06 -11.58
C ASN A 577 28.54 -18.18 -10.03
N ALA A 578 27.96 -17.21 -9.33
CA ALA A 578 27.83 -17.18 -7.87
C ALA A 578 26.35 -17.16 -7.47
N GLY A 579 25.92 -18.07 -6.59
CA GLY A 579 24.54 -18.18 -6.14
C GLY A 579 24.40 -17.97 -4.64
N LEU A 580 23.40 -17.19 -4.22
CA LEU A 580 23.02 -17.07 -2.80
C LEU A 580 21.51 -16.82 -2.69
N ASP A 581 20.93 -17.23 -1.56
CA ASP A 581 19.55 -16.87 -1.25
C ASP A 581 19.46 -15.40 -0.82
N ARG A 582 18.22 -14.91 -0.69
CA ARG A 582 17.97 -13.50 -0.40
C ARG A 582 18.46 -13.06 1.00
N PRO A 583 18.24 -13.85 2.07
CA PRO A 583 18.78 -13.52 3.40
C PRO A 583 20.31 -13.50 3.43
N GLY A 584 20.98 -14.51 2.86
CA GLY A 584 22.44 -14.55 2.82
C GLY A 584 23.04 -13.36 2.05
N LEU A 585 22.39 -12.95 0.95
CA LEU A 585 22.83 -11.78 0.18
C LEU A 585 22.73 -10.48 0.98
N GLN A 586 21.67 -10.30 1.79
CA GLN A 586 21.53 -9.14 2.66
C GLN A 586 22.63 -9.09 3.73
N THR A 587 22.98 -10.23 4.31
CA THR A 587 24.08 -10.34 5.28
C THR A 587 25.42 -9.91 4.65
N LEU A 588 25.73 -10.39 3.44
CA LEU A 588 26.97 -10.06 2.74
C LEU A 588 27.06 -8.60 2.27
N LEU A 589 25.94 -7.92 2.07
CA LEU A 589 25.90 -6.51 1.65
C LEU A 589 26.03 -5.52 2.80
N ARG A 590 25.84 -5.94 4.06
CA ARG A 590 25.89 -5.06 5.24
C ARG A 590 27.17 -4.18 5.28
N PRO A 591 28.38 -4.71 5.02
CA PRO A 591 29.61 -3.90 5.02
C PRO A 591 29.66 -2.84 3.90
N TYR A 592 28.98 -3.09 2.78
CA TYR A 592 29.03 -2.24 1.58
C TYR A 592 27.86 -1.25 1.51
N ARG A 593 26.99 -1.18 2.53
CA ARG A 593 25.78 -0.35 2.52
C ARG A 593 26.07 1.13 2.26
N HIS A 594 27.18 1.66 2.79
CA HIS A 594 27.62 3.03 2.56
C HIS A 594 27.96 3.34 1.09
N LEU A 595 28.35 2.34 0.29
CA LEU A 595 28.60 2.48 -1.16
C LEU A 595 27.31 2.41 -1.99
N MET A 596 26.21 1.98 -1.38
CA MET A 596 24.90 1.81 -2.01
C MET A 596 23.88 2.87 -1.58
N ILE A 597 24.21 3.72 -0.62
CA ILE A 597 23.41 4.88 -0.26
C ILE A 597 23.91 6.06 -1.09
N LEU A 598 23.12 6.46 -2.08
CA LEU A 598 23.39 7.65 -2.89
C LEU A 598 22.39 8.74 -2.56
N ARG A 599 22.86 9.98 -2.42
CA ARG A 599 21.97 11.15 -2.39
C ARG A 599 21.20 11.20 -3.71
N ARG A 600 19.87 11.38 -3.65
CA ARG A 600 19.00 11.44 -4.85
C ARG A 600 19.47 12.50 -5.87
N SER A 601 20.02 13.62 -5.40
CA SER A 601 20.60 14.68 -6.22
C SER A 601 21.84 14.27 -7.05
N ARG A 602 22.44 13.11 -6.76
CA ARG A 602 23.53 12.50 -7.52
C ARG A 602 23.05 11.46 -8.53
N LEU A 603 21.75 11.15 -8.59
CA LEU A 603 21.17 10.20 -9.53
C LEU A 603 20.37 10.93 -10.61
N ILE A 604 20.26 10.33 -11.80
CA ILE A 604 19.27 10.72 -12.81
C ILE A 604 17.88 10.63 -12.16
N ASP A 605 17.05 11.66 -12.38
CA ASP A 605 15.69 11.70 -11.86
C ASP A 605 14.91 10.46 -12.29
N ALA A 606 14.38 9.76 -11.29
CA ALA A 606 13.55 8.59 -11.47
C ALA A 606 12.27 8.88 -12.28
N GLY A 607 11.76 10.12 -12.26
CA GLY A 607 10.63 10.56 -13.08
C GLY A 607 10.82 10.31 -14.58
N LEU A 608 12.07 10.31 -15.05
CA LEU A 608 12.43 10.06 -16.46
C LEU A 608 12.25 8.60 -16.90
N TRP A 609 12.07 7.65 -15.97
CA TRP A 609 11.95 6.22 -16.33
C TRP A 609 10.99 5.40 -15.47
N ASN A 610 10.47 5.93 -14.36
CA ASN A 610 9.47 5.24 -13.53
C ASN A 610 8.06 5.33 -14.12
N GLY A 611 7.67 6.48 -14.68
CA GLY A 611 6.37 6.70 -15.31
C GLY A 611 6.40 6.47 -16.82
N SER A 612 5.30 5.95 -17.39
CA SER A 612 5.20 5.66 -18.83
C SER A 612 5.43 6.89 -19.71
N ALA A 613 4.92 8.06 -19.30
CA ALA A 613 5.09 9.32 -20.04
C ALA A 613 6.56 9.78 -20.05
N GLY A 614 7.20 9.87 -18.87
CA GLY A 614 8.61 10.27 -18.75
C GLY A 614 9.58 9.29 -19.42
N LEU A 615 9.32 7.98 -19.28
CA LEU A 615 10.08 6.92 -19.94
C LEU A 615 10.03 7.06 -21.47
N ARG A 616 8.83 7.28 -22.02
CA ARG A 616 8.62 7.47 -23.45
C ARG A 616 9.28 8.74 -23.97
N GLU A 617 9.09 9.86 -23.27
CA GLU A 617 9.69 11.14 -23.64
C GLU A 617 11.22 11.06 -23.63
N THR A 618 11.79 10.43 -22.61
CA THR A 618 13.24 10.20 -22.53
C THR A 618 13.74 9.30 -23.67
N ALA A 619 12.99 8.24 -24.01
CA ALA A 619 13.30 7.39 -25.15
C ALA A 619 13.23 8.14 -26.49
N ARG A 620 12.26 9.05 -26.68
CA ARG A 620 12.16 9.91 -27.87
C ARG A 620 13.31 10.90 -27.97
N ARG A 621 13.70 11.54 -26.86
CA ARG A 621 14.86 12.43 -26.81
C ARG A 621 16.15 11.66 -27.16
N LEU A 622 16.29 10.42 -26.70
CA LEU A 622 17.40 9.55 -27.09
C LEU A 622 17.33 9.15 -28.56
N LYS A 623 16.17 8.73 -29.08
CA LYS A 623 15.94 8.45 -30.50
C LYS A 623 16.38 9.63 -31.37
N HIS A 624 15.97 10.85 -31.01
CA HIS A 624 16.37 12.08 -31.70
C HIS A 624 17.88 12.35 -31.58
N SER A 625 18.46 12.27 -30.37
CA SER A 625 19.90 12.46 -30.14
C SER A 625 20.76 11.46 -30.94
N LEU A 626 20.29 10.22 -31.07
CA LEU A 626 20.94 9.16 -31.83
C LEU A 626 20.75 9.30 -33.35
N GLY A 627 19.88 10.22 -33.80
CA GLY A 627 19.51 10.40 -35.21
C GLY A 627 18.71 9.24 -35.79
N LEU A 628 17.98 8.49 -34.96
CA LEU A 628 17.24 7.30 -35.37
C LEU A 628 15.82 7.65 -35.82
N ARG A 629 15.41 7.00 -36.91
CA ARG A 629 14.06 7.04 -37.45
C ARG A 629 13.28 5.81 -36.99
N GLN A 630 11.97 5.86 -37.19
CA GLN A 630 11.12 4.70 -36.97
C GLN A 630 11.49 3.58 -37.95
N GLY A 631 11.48 2.34 -37.49
CA GLY A 631 11.95 1.17 -38.24
C GLY A 631 13.48 0.96 -38.21
N ASP A 632 14.26 1.93 -37.74
CA ASP A 632 15.71 1.75 -37.63
C ASP A 632 16.05 0.65 -36.59
N PRO A 633 17.16 -0.08 -36.79
CA PRO A 633 17.62 -1.06 -35.81
C PRO A 633 17.99 -0.37 -34.49
N LEU A 634 17.76 -1.08 -33.38
CA LEU A 634 18.18 -0.62 -32.07
C LEU A 634 19.71 -0.45 -32.05
N PRO A 635 20.26 0.66 -31.54
CA PRO A 635 21.70 0.86 -31.48
C PRO A 635 22.33 -0.17 -30.53
N ASP A 636 23.60 -0.48 -30.77
CA ASP A 636 24.38 -1.28 -29.82
C ASP A 636 24.46 -0.58 -28.45
N TRP A 637 24.73 -1.37 -27.41
CA TRP A 637 24.74 -0.89 -26.05
C TRP A 637 25.74 0.24 -25.81
N LYS A 638 26.90 0.19 -26.48
CA LYS A 638 27.96 1.18 -26.31
C LYS A 638 27.49 2.55 -26.83
N ARG A 639 27.00 2.59 -28.07
CA ARG A 639 26.45 3.80 -28.69
C ARG A 639 25.25 4.34 -27.92
N TYR A 640 24.36 3.45 -27.45
CA TYR A 640 23.26 3.85 -26.57
C TYR A 640 23.77 4.53 -25.28
N MET A 641 24.71 3.90 -24.57
CA MET A 641 25.20 4.43 -23.30
C MET A 641 25.97 5.75 -23.46
N GLU A 642 26.69 5.95 -24.56
CA GLU A 642 27.36 7.22 -24.89
C GLU A 642 26.34 8.36 -24.97
N HIS A 643 25.26 8.18 -25.73
CA HIS A 643 24.19 9.19 -25.84
C HIS A 643 23.35 9.30 -24.57
N PHE A 644 23.12 8.20 -23.85
CA PHE A 644 22.47 8.21 -22.54
C PHE A 644 23.27 9.06 -21.54
N HIS A 645 24.60 8.90 -21.47
CA HIS A 645 25.44 9.70 -20.59
C HIS A 645 25.47 11.17 -21.02
N GLN A 646 25.58 11.45 -22.32
CA GLN A 646 25.54 12.81 -22.84
C GLN A 646 24.23 13.52 -22.50
N LEU A 647 23.10 12.85 -22.72
CA LEU A 647 21.78 13.46 -22.55
C LEU A 647 21.35 13.57 -21.09
N LEU A 648 21.69 12.58 -20.25
CA LEU A 648 21.09 12.42 -18.92
C LEU A 648 22.10 12.45 -17.77
N CYS A 649 23.39 12.16 -18.01
CA CYS A 649 24.41 12.18 -16.95
C CYS A 649 25.24 13.47 -16.91
N GLN A 650 25.36 14.20 -18.02
CA GLN A 650 26.14 15.42 -18.07
C GLN A 650 25.44 16.57 -17.32
N ARG A 651 26.24 17.33 -16.57
CA ARG A 651 25.86 18.57 -15.90
C ARG A 651 26.71 19.72 -16.43
N GLY A 652 26.41 20.94 -16.00
CA GLY A 652 27.14 22.14 -16.40
C GLY A 652 28.65 22.07 -16.11
N PRO A 653 29.46 22.95 -16.72
CA PRO A 653 30.91 22.96 -16.53
C PRO A 653 31.28 23.06 -15.04
N GLY A 654 32.04 22.10 -14.52
CA GLY A 654 32.50 22.07 -13.12
C GLY A 654 31.64 21.23 -12.16
N GLU A 655 30.49 20.73 -12.60
CA GLU A 655 29.63 19.86 -11.78
C GLU A 655 29.96 18.37 -11.97
N GLN A 656 29.81 17.58 -10.89
CA GLN A 656 29.96 16.12 -10.99
C GLN A 656 28.83 15.52 -11.83
N PRO A 657 29.13 14.55 -12.73
CA PRO A 657 28.10 13.91 -13.53
C PRO A 657 27.11 13.14 -12.66
N LEU A 658 25.85 13.12 -13.09
CA LEU A 658 24.81 12.32 -12.46
C LEU A 658 25.09 10.83 -12.67
N LEU A 659 25.00 10.07 -11.59
CA LEU A 659 24.99 8.62 -11.59
C LEU A 659 23.63 8.09 -12.05
N TYR A 660 23.56 6.82 -12.40
CA TYR A 660 22.31 6.19 -12.83
C TYR A 660 22.15 4.81 -12.21
N THR A 661 20.92 4.33 -12.13
CA THR A 661 20.64 2.95 -11.75
C THR A 661 20.63 2.09 -13.00
N GLY A 662 21.04 0.82 -12.86
CA GLY A 662 21.01 -0.10 -13.99
C GLY A 662 19.59 -0.39 -14.46
N LEU A 663 18.60 -0.32 -13.57
CA LEU A 663 17.18 -0.47 -13.91
C LEU A 663 16.69 0.67 -14.81
N GLY A 664 17.03 1.92 -14.50
CA GLY A 664 16.63 3.07 -15.32
C GLY A 664 17.23 3.01 -16.71
N ALA A 665 18.54 2.76 -16.82
CA ALA A 665 19.22 2.62 -18.10
C ALA A 665 18.64 1.47 -18.95
N MET A 666 18.35 0.32 -18.35
CA MET A 666 17.78 -0.82 -19.07
C MET A 666 16.32 -0.60 -19.48
N ARG A 667 15.51 0.08 -18.65
CA ARG A 667 14.11 0.41 -19.00
C ARG A 667 14.04 1.39 -20.17
N ILE A 668 14.87 2.43 -20.15
CA ILE A 668 14.93 3.41 -21.25
C ILE A 668 15.39 2.73 -22.55
N TYR A 669 16.36 1.80 -22.49
CA TYR A 669 16.78 1.02 -23.65
C TYR A 669 15.65 0.16 -24.22
N ALA A 670 14.88 -0.51 -23.35
CA ALA A 670 13.72 -1.30 -23.74
C ALA A 670 12.57 -0.43 -24.29
N GLU A 671 12.39 0.80 -23.81
CA GLU A 671 11.40 1.73 -24.34
C GLU A 671 11.84 2.32 -25.70
N LEU A 672 13.13 2.63 -25.87
CA LEU A 672 13.68 3.05 -27.15
C LEU A 672 13.41 2.00 -28.23
N GLU A 673 13.54 0.72 -27.87
CA GLU A 673 13.16 -0.39 -28.75
C GLU A 673 11.69 -0.37 -29.18
N GLN A 674 10.78 0.05 -28.29
CA GLN A 674 9.36 0.20 -28.61
C GLN A 674 9.10 1.43 -29.50
N GLU A 675 9.76 2.55 -29.23
CA GLU A 675 9.60 3.79 -30.03
C GLU A 675 10.19 3.71 -31.44
N LEU A 676 11.15 2.81 -31.67
CA LEU A 676 11.63 2.47 -33.01
C LEU A 676 10.64 1.55 -33.75
N GLY A 677 9.87 0.73 -33.03
CA GLY A 677 8.94 -0.24 -33.60
C GLY A 677 7.49 0.24 -33.76
N ALA A 678 7.11 1.47 -33.38
CA ALA A 678 5.75 1.96 -33.63
C ALA A 678 5.45 2.02 -35.15
N ALA A 679 4.18 2.05 -35.55
CA ALA A 679 3.75 2.35 -36.93
C ALA A 679 3.42 3.85 -37.07
N ASP A 680 3.64 4.45 -38.25
CA ASP A 680 3.33 5.88 -38.49
C ASP A 680 1.84 6.13 -38.26
N GLU A 681 1.50 7.20 -37.52
CA GLU A 681 0.13 7.69 -37.50
C GLU A 681 -0.24 8.18 -38.90
N PRO A 682 -1.36 7.72 -39.51
CA PRO A 682 -1.84 8.35 -40.73
C PRO A 682 -2.18 9.81 -40.41
N ALA A 683 -1.53 10.74 -41.12
CA ALA A 683 -1.73 12.17 -40.94
C ALA A 683 -3.23 12.52 -40.98
N PRO A 684 -3.73 13.39 -40.09
CA PRO A 684 -5.12 13.82 -40.13
C PRO A 684 -5.37 14.56 -41.44
N THR A 685 -6.12 13.92 -42.34
CA THR A 685 -6.57 14.54 -43.59
C THR A 685 -7.53 15.67 -43.26
N THR A 686 -7.00 16.90 -43.26
CA THR A 686 -7.80 18.12 -43.36
C THR A 686 -8.42 18.19 -44.75
N LYS A 687 -9.70 17.82 -44.86
CA LYS A 687 -10.55 18.27 -45.98
C LYS A 687 -11.92 18.71 -45.47
N ARG A 688 -12.08 20.04 -45.43
CA ARG A 688 -13.35 20.74 -45.60
C ARG A 688 -13.96 20.40 -46.95
N ALA A 689 -15.27 20.17 -46.98
CA ALA A 689 -16.16 20.72 -47.98
C ALA A 689 -17.47 21.08 -47.27
N ALA A 690 -17.84 22.36 -47.35
CA ALA A 690 -19.18 22.85 -47.07
C ALA A 690 -20.04 22.58 -48.31
N GLU A 691 -21.32 22.26 -48.13
CA GLU A 691 -22.39 22.55 -49.08
C GLU A 691 -23.76 22.30 -48.40
N ASP A 692 -24.40 23.42 -48.07
CA ASP A 692 -25.80 23.81 -48.29
C ASP A 692 -27.00 22.89 -47.98
N GLY A 693 -28.03 23.51 -47.40
CA GLY A 693 -29.40 23.00 -47.40
C GLY A 693 -30.30 23.58 -46.31
N GLU A 694 -30.78 24.81 -46.52
CA GLU A 694 -31.95 25.40 -45.84
C GLU A 694 -33.21 24.52 -46.02
N ASP A 695 -34.11 24.45 -45.02
CA ASP A 695 -35.51 24.91 -45.18
C ASP A 695 -36.46 24.70 -43.97
N ALA A 696 -37.29 25.73 -43.75
CA ALA A 696 -38.71 25.79 -43.37
C ALA A 696 -39.26 25.23 -42.01
N ALA A 697 -39.48 26.14 -41.05
CA ALA A 697 -40.77 26.69 -40.52
C ALA A 697 -42.01 25.78 -40.21
N PRO A 698 -43.14 26.29 -39.63
CA PRO A 698 -43.46 26.23 -38.19
C PRO A 698 -44.90 25.73 -37.83
N ALA A 699 -45.24 25.80 -36.53
CA ALA A 699 -46.58 25.99 -35.90
C ALA A 699 -47.30 24.77 -35.25
N LYS A 700 -47.64 24.90 -33.95
CA LYS A 700 -49.02 25.17 -33.44
C LYS A 700 -49.17 24.99 -31.91
N ARG A 701 -49.78 26.01 -31.29
CA ARG A 701 -50.83 26.09 -30.22
C ARG A 701 -50.99 24.88 -29.27
N ALA A 702 -51.17 25.05 -27.96
CA ALA A 702 -52.32 25.75 -27.36
C ALA A 702 -52.13 26.11 -25.87
N ARG A 703 -52.93 27.10 -25.46
CA ARG A 703 -53.04 27.82 -24.19
C ARG A 703 -54.16 27.19 -23.35
N ILE A 704 -53.94 27.00 -22.04
CA ILE A 704 -55.01 26.98 -21.03
C ILE A 704 -54.51 27.79 -19.82
N GLU A 705 -55.22 28.87 -19.53
CA GLU A 705 -55.11 29.69 -18.32
C GLU A 705 -56.15 29.23 -17.30
N THR A 706 -55.81 29.24 -16.01
CA THR A 706 -56.67 29.70 -14.89
C THR A 706 -55.81 29.82 -13.61
N PRO A 707 -56.24 30.59 -12.59
CA PRO A 707 -55.40 31.63 -11.98
C PRO A 707 -55.15 31.41 -10.48
N ASP A 708 -54.43 32.37 -9.88
CA ASP A 708 -54.27 32.65 -8.44
C ASP A 708 -53.31 31.79 -7.63
N ALA A 709 -52.08 32.30 -7.51
CA ALA A 709 -51.47 32.59 -6.21
C ALA A 709 -50.33 33.60 -6.43
N ALA A 710 -50.33 34.69 -5.66
CA ALA A 710 -49.25 35.69 -5.68
C ALA A 710 -47.89 35.01 -5.40
N PRO A 711 -46.85 35.19 -6.25
CA PRO A 711 -45.55 34.64 -5.93
C PRO A 711 -44.93 35.49 -4.83
N ALA A 712 -44.55 34.80 -3.75
CA ALA A 712 -43.56 35.29 -2.80
C ALA A 712 -42.34 35.82 -3.56
N ALA A 713 -41.73 36.88 -3.02
CA ALA A 713 -40.52 37.49 -3.56
C ALA A 713 -39.52 36.38 -3.99
N PRO A 714 -38.96 36.45 -5.21
CA PRO A 714 -38.05 35.42 -5.68
C PRO A 714 -36.90 35.34 -4.68
N ALA A 715 -36.71 34.14 -4.11
CA ALA A 715 -35.47 33.82 -3.44
C ALA A 715 -34.30 34.20 -4.38
N PRO A 716 -33.19 34.76 -3.84
CA PRO A 716 -32.02 35.03 -4.66
C PRO A 716 -31.70 33.76 -5.48
N PRO A 717 -31.45 33.88 -6.80
CA PRO A 717 -31.20 32.71 -7.63
C PRO A 717 -30.06 31.93 -7.00
N ALA A 718 -30.25 30.61 -6.86
CA ALA A 718 -29.19 29.72 -6.41
C ALA A 718 -27.94 29.95 -7.30
N PRO A 719 -26.72 29.98 -6.72
CA PRO A 719 -25.50 30.13 -7.50
C PRO A 719 -25.49 29.05 -8.59
N ALA A 720 -25.26 29.47 -9.83
CA ALA A 720 -25.27 28.57 -10.97
C ALA A 720 -24.23 27.45 -10.77
N PRO A 721 -24.53 26.19 -11.12
CA PRO A 721 -23.56 25.11 -11.05
C PRO A 721 -22.35 25.42 -11.93
N TRP A 722 -21.15 25.09 -11.44
CA TRP A 722 -19.84 25.33 -12.04
C TRP A 722 -19.79 25.07 -13.56
N ASN A 723 -20.47 24.00 -14.01
CA ASN A 723 -20.48 23.55 -15.40
C ASN A 723 -21.22 24.51 -16.37
N ALA A 724 -22.03 25.45 -15.86
CA ALA A 724 -22.69 26.45 -16.69
C ALA A 724 -21.71 27.48 -17.28
N PHE A 725 -20.53 27.65 -16.66
CA PHE A 725 -19.45 28.53 -17.15
C PHE A 725 -18.54 27.85 -18.18
N GLU A 726 -18.72 26.55 -18.45
CA GLU A 726 -17.85 25.74 -19.32
C GLU A 726 -18.19 25.85 -20.82
N GLN A 727 -19.37 26.34 -21.20
CA GLN A 727 -19.89 26.01 -22.52
C GLN A 727 -19.33 26.78 -23.74
N ARG A 728 -18.46 27.79 -23.59
CA ARG A 728 -17.81 28.43 -24.77
C ARG A 728 -16.43 29.05 -24.50
N PRO A 729 -15.31 28.34 -24.73
CA PRO A 729 -14.02 28.97 -24.98
C PRO A 729 -13.95 29.36 -26.47
N GLN A 730 -14.89 30.16 -26.95
CA GLN A 730 -14.68 30.94 -28.17
C GLN A 730 -14.37 32.35 -27.71
N LEU A 731 -13.08 32.70 -27.82
CA LEU A 731 -12.54 34.05 -27.78
C LEU A 731 -13.55 35.09 -28.31
N ARG A 732 -14.14 35.87 -27.40
CA ARG A 732 -14.59 37.23 -27.72
C ARG A 732 -13.50 38.21 -27.30
N LEU A 733 -12.33 38.13 -27.95
CA LEU A 733 -11.45 39.28 -28.10
C LEU A 733 -12.09 40.20 -29.14
N LYS A 734 -13.09 40.99 -28.71
CA LYS A 734 -13.58 42.25 -29.30
C LYS A 734 -14.96 42.54 -28.71
N THR A 735 -15.00 43.37 -27.68
CA THR A 735 -15.72 44.65 -27.67
C THR A 735 -15.63 45.28 -26.28
N LEU A 736 -15.17 46.53 -26.25
CA LEU A 736 -15.53 47.54 -25.26
C LEU A 736 -17.04 47.44 -24.93
N PHE A 737 -17.45 47.06 -23.72
CA PHE A 737 -18.64 47.53 -22.97
C PHE A 737 -18.74 46.82 -21.60
N PRO A 738 -19.22 47.50 -20.54
CA PRO A 738 -19.30 46.99 -19.17
C PRO A 738 -20.58 46.18 -18.97
N GLY A 739 -20.48 44.95 -18.47
CA GLY A 739 -21.67 44.17 -18.17
C GLY A 739 -21.39 42.72 -17.79
N ARG A 740 -21.38 42.48 -16.47
CA ARG A 740 -21.37 41.18 -15.75
C ARG A 740 -20.05 40.41 -15.80
N GLY A 741 -19.29 40.62 -14.73
CA GLY A 741 -18.02 39.99 -14.39
C GLY A 741 -18.02 38.47 -14.55
N GLY A 742 -17.07 37.98 -15.34
CA GLY A 742 -16.70 36.58 -15.40
C GLY A 742 -15.59 36.21 -14.42
N LEU A 743 -15.49 34.93 -14.05
CA LEU A 743 -14.41 34.34 -13.24
C LEU A 743 -13.00 34.68 -13.79
N TYR A 744 -12.87 34.77 -15.12
CA TYR A 744 -11.65 35.24 -15.79
C TYR A 744 -11.31 36.70 -15.43
N GLU A 745 -12.30 37.58 -15.46
CA GLU A 745 -12.13 39.00 -15.17
C GLU A 745 -11.87 39.24 -13.69
N LEU A 746 -12.46 38.46 -12.78
CA LEU A 746 -12.18 38.55 -11.34
C LEU A 746 -10.76 38.09 -11.00
N VAL A 747 -10.33 36.95 -11.55
CA VAL A 747 -8.99 36.39 -11.28
C VAL A 747 -7.90 37.22 -11.94
N CYS A 748 -8.13 37.72 -13.15
CA CYS A 748 -7.27 38.74 -13.75
C CYS A 748 -7.36 40.05 -12.96
N ALA A 749 -8.52 40.52 -12.50
CA ALA A 749 -8.61 41.76 -11.70
C ALA A 749 -7.87 41.65 -10.36
N ILE A 750 -7.86 40.49 -9.70
CA ILE A 750 -7.05 40.24 -8.50
C ILE A 750 -5.56 40.27 -8.86
N GLY A 751 -5.14 39.54 -9.90
CA GLY A 751 -3.75 39.59 -10.39
C GLY A 751 -3.31 41.00 -10.79
N ASN A 752 -4.15 41.74 -11.51
CA ASN A 752 -3.89 43.09 -12.00
C ASN A 752 -3.86 44.11 -10.85
N ALA A 753 -4.78 44.02 -9.89
CA ALA A 753 -4.80 44.90 -8.72
C ALA A 753 -3.59 44.66 -7.80
N LEU A 754 -3.02 43.46 -7.81
CA LEU A 754 -1.79 43.13 -7.11
C LEU A 754 -0.51 43.49 -7.90
N GLN A 755 -0.63 43.86 -9.18
CA GLN A 755 0.45 44.34 -10.02
C GLN A 755 0.44 45.87 -10.19
N ASP A 756 -0.56 46.58 -9.63
CA ASP A 756 -0.67 48.04 -9.69
C ASP A 756 0.28 48.70 -8.67
N PRO A 757 1.33 49.42 -9.10
CA PRO A 757 2.32 50.02 -8.22
C PRO A 757 1.70 50.93 -7.15
N ASP A 758 0.66 51.69 -7.48
CA ASP A 758 0.01 52.65 -6.55
C ASP A 758 -0.81 51.92 -5.46
N ALA A 759 -1.26 50.68 -5.71
CA ALA A 759 -1.91 49.82 -4.72
C ALA A 759 -0.88 49.05 -3.86
N VAL A 760 0.29 48.77 -4.43
CA VAL A 760 1.40 47.99 -3.84
C VAL A 760 2.40 48.87 -3.08
N GLU A 761 2.47 50.18 -3.34
CA GLU A 761 3.33 51.15 -2.63
C GLU A 761 3.09 51.16 -1.11
N SER A 762 1.95 50.67 -0.63
CA SER A 762 1.68 50.50 0.81
C SER A 762 2.34 49.27 1.47
N LEU A 763 2.91 48.33 0.70
CA LEU A 763 3.48 47.06 1.17
C LEU A 763 4.99 47.17 1.47
N GLU A 764 5.52 48.39 1.64
CA GLU A 764 6.92 48.72 1.98
C GLU A 764 7.64 47.63 2.80
N GLY A 765 8.51 46.85 2.14
CA GLY A 765 9.39 45.87 2.80
C GLY A 765 8.82 44.47 3.07
N LEU A 766 7.57 44.18 2.70
CA LEU A 766 6.90 42.89 2.95
C LEU A 766 6.82 41.98 1.71
N ALA A 767 7.51 42.27 0.60
CA ALA A 767 7.33 41.56 -0.68
C ALA A 767 7.82 40.09 -0.70
N ASP A 768 8.67 39.71 0.26
CA ASP A 768 9.31 38.39 0.34
C ASP A 768 8.84 37.54 1.55
N CYS A 769 7.81 37.98 2.28
CA CYS A 769 7.32 37.28 3.47
C CYS A 769 6.14 36.35 3.15
N GLU A 770 5.93 35.31 3.95
CA GLU A 770 4.79 34.39 3.75
C GLU A 770 3.44 35.11 3.86
N ALA A 771 3.39 36.23 4.57
CA ALA A 771 2.20 37.04 4.73
C ALA A 771 1.86 37.92 3.52
N THR A 772 2.71 38.04 2.48
CA THR A 772 2.48 39.01 1.38
C THR A 772 1.19 38.73 0.62
N LEU A 773 0.95 37.48 0.22
CA LEU A 773 -0.23 37.09 -0.56
C LEU A 773 -1.52 37.16 0.29
N ASP A 774 -1.43 36.81 1.58
CA ASP A 774 -2.55 36.92 2.52
C ASP A 774 -2.92 38.39 2.81
N LEU A 775 -1.90 39.22 3.10
CA LEU A 775 -2.04 40.65 3.33
C LEU A 775 -2.52 41.40 2.09
N ALA A 776 -2.04 41.00 0.90
CA ALA A 776 -2.51 41.45 -0.41
C ALA A 776 -4.02 41.20 -0.59
N LEU A 777 -4.48 39.98 -0.32
CA LEU A 777 -5.89 39.61 -0.39
C LEU A 777 -6.73 40.39 0.65
N HIS A 778 -6.18 40.62 1.84
CA HIS A 778 -6.85 41.37 2.90
C HIS A 778 -6.94 42.88 2.61
N ARG A 779 -5.90 43.49 2.03
CA ARG A 779 -5.82 44.93 1.72
C ARG A 779 -6.60 45.32 0.47
N LEU A 780 -6.68 44.44 -0.54
CA LEU A 780 -7.49 44.62 -1.76
C LEU A 780 -9.01 44.50 -1.53
N SER A 781 -9.49 44.99 -0.39
CA SER A 781 -10.89 45.10 0.00
C SER A 781 -11.79 45.72 -1.09
N HIS A 782 -11.23 46.51 -2.02
CA HIS A 782 -11.93 47.09 -3.18
C HIS A 782 -11.07 47.07 -4.45
N ALA A 783 -11.59 46.55 -5.57
CA ALA A 783 -11.04 46.88 -6.89
C ALA A 783 -11.55 48.27 -7.33
N PRO A 784 -10.80 49.00 -8.16
CA PRO A 784 -11.31 50.23 -8.78
C PRO A 784 -12.60 49.95 -9.55
N GLY A 785 -13.72 50.51 -9.08
CA GLY A 785 -15.02 50.47 -9.78
C GLY A 785 -16.12 49.56 -9.21
N GLU A 786 -15.92 48.83 -8.11
CA GLU A 786 -16.94 47.93 -7.54
C GLU A 786 -17.55 48.43 -6.22
N SER A 787 -18.88 48.25 -6.08
CA SER A 787 -19.64 48.56 -4.87
C SER A 787 -19.37 47.57 -3.74
N LYS A 788 -19.10 48.11 -2.54
CA LYS A 788 -18.88 47.44 -1.24
C LYS A 788 -19.63 46.10 -1.07
N GLY A 789 -18.90 45.00 -1.28
CA GLY A 789 -19.31 43.64 -0.93
C GLY A 789 -18.06 42.80 -0.59
N VAL A 790 -18.20 41.85 0.33
CA VAL A 790 -17.13 40.93 0.74
C VAL A 790 -16.80 40.03 -0.45
N ARG A 791 -15.55 40.06 -0.94
CA ARG A 791 -15.08 39.27 -2.09
C ARG A 791 -15.20 37.79 -1.80
N SER A 792 -16.32 37.25 -2.22
CA SER A 792 -16.50 35.83 -2.44
C SER A 792 -16.02 35.49 -3.85
N THR A 793 -15.56 34.26 -4.05
CA THR A 793 -15.50 33.64 -5.38
C THR A 793 -16.89 33.74 -6.05
N PRO A 794 -17.06 33.58 -7.38
CA PRO A 794 -18.35 33.81 -8.05
C PRO A 794 -19.55 33.01 -7.53
N ASP A 795 -19.31 32.01 -6.67
CA ASP A 795 -20.27 31.18 -5.95
C ASP A 795 -20.49 31.57 -4.47
N GLY A 796 -19.87 32.64 -3.95
CA GLY A 796 -20.10 33.09 -2.58
C GLY A 796 -19.03 32.68 -1.55
N GLN A 797 -17.95 31.98 -1.94
CA GLN A 797 -16.99 31.36 -1.02
C GLN A 797 -15.69 32.15 -0.80
N GLY A 798 -14.99 31.89 0.30
CA GLY A 798 -13.68 32.51 0.59
C GLY A 798 -12.52 31.95 -0.24
N TRP A 799 -11.43 32.71 -0.30
CA TRP A 799 -10.13 32.25 -0.83
C TRP A 799 -9.36 31.51 0.27
N ALA A 800 -8.69 30.41 -0.08
CA ALA A 800 -7.82 29.64 0.79
C ALA A 800 -6.35 29.75 0.32
N LEU A 801 -5.42 29.84 1.26
CA LEU A 801 -4.00 30.02 0.98
C LEU A 801 -3.28 28.66 1.06
N LEU A 802 -2.56 28.30 -0.01
CA LEU A 802 -1.62 27.18 -0.04
C LEU A 802 -0.19 27.72 -0.03
N GLN A 803 0.57 27.33 0.98
CA GLN A 803 1.99 27.64 1.09
C GLN A 803 2.77 26.34 1.18
N LEU A 804 3.81 26.23 0.37
CA LEU A 804 4.69 25.07 0.32
C LEU A 804 6.13 25.55 0.37
N SER A 805 6.93 24.91 1.25
CA SER A 805 8.38 25.12 1.26
C SER A 805 8.99 24.69 -0.08
N ALA A 806 10.22 25.13 -0.38
CA ALA A 806 10.86 24.79 -1.65
C ALA A 806 10.96 23.27 -1.88
N ARG A 807 11.26 22.54 -0.79
CA ARG A 807 11.33 21.08 -0.78
C ARG A 807 9.96 20.43 -1.03
N GLN A 808 8.91 20.96 -0.40
CA GLN A 808 7.53 20.49 -0.54
C GLN A 808 6.98 20.77 -1.94
N TRP A 809 7.24 21.96 -2.50
CA TRP A 809 6.87 22.31 -3.86
C TRP A 809 7.54 21.39 -4.88
N GLN A 810 8.86 21.17 -4.75
CA GLN A 810 9.59 20.26 -5.63
C GLN A 810 9.04 18.82 -5.59
N ALA A 811 8.52 18.39 -4.44
CA ALA A 811 7.94 17.05 -4.26
C ALA A 811 6.55 16.89 -4.86
N GLY A 812 5.69 17.90 -4.71
CA GLY A 812 4.25 17.82 -5.01
C GLY A 812 3.79 18.58 -6.24
N ALA A 813 4.63 19.40 -6.87
CA ALA A 813 4.20 20.35 -7.90
C ALA A 813 3.49 19.69 -9.10
N ALA A 814 3.96 18.54 -9.58
CA ALA A 814 3.33 17.88 -10.73
C ALA A 814 1.90 17.43 -10.43
N ASP A 815 1.67 16.79 -9.28
CA ASP A 815 0.35 16.29 -8.88
C ASP A 815 -0.60 17.44 -8.52
N LEU A 816 -0.06 18.49 -7.88
CA LEU A 816 -0.78 19.73 -7.61
C LEU A 816 -1.20 20.42 -8.91
N LEU A 817 -0.25 20.70 -9.81
CA LEU A 817 -0.55 21.34 -11.10
C LEU A 817 -1.39 20.47 -12.03
N ASN A 818 -1.51 19.16 -11.83
CA ASN A 818 -2.45 18.33 -12.57
C ASN A 818 -3.89 18.45 -12.04
N SER A 819 -4.05 18.75 -10.75
CA SER A 819 -5.35 18.85 -10.08
C SER A 819 -5.87 20.28 -9.97
N LEU A 820 -5.14 21.28 -10.48
CA LEU A 820 -5.39 22.69 -10.21
C LEU A 820 -6.37 23.35 -11.18
N ASP A 821 -7.63 23.53 -10.81
CA ASP A 821 -8.57 24.17 -11.74
C ASP A 821 -8.33 25.67 -11.90
N MET A 822 -8.01 26.36 -10.79
CA MET A 822 -7.75 27.81 -10.79
C MET A 822 -6.94 28.26 -9.57
N ALA A 823 -6.02 29.20 -9.76
CA ALA A 823 -5.25 29.85 -8.67
C ALA A 823 -4.85 31.29 -9.00
N VAL A 824 -4.52 32.05 -7.97
CA VAL A 824 -3.63 33.21 -8.06
C VAL A 824 -2.31 32.81 -7.41
N VAL A 825 -1.22 32.79 -8.17
CA VAL A 825 0.12 32.40 -7.71
C VAL A 825 1.04 33.61 -7.61
N GLN A 826 1.95 33.58 -6.65
CA GLN A 826 3.03 34.57 -6.54
C GLN A 826 4.24 34.08 -7.33
N ARG A 827 4.81 34.92 -8.21
CA ARG A 827 5.90 34.58 -9.17
C ARG A 827 7.17 35.40 -8.99
N GLY A 828 7.32 36.09 -7.87
CA GLY A 828 8.45 36.98 -7.58
C GLY A 828 8.04 38.08 -6.60
N ALA A 829 8.96 39.01 -6.32
CA ALA A 829 8.68 40.15 -5.46
C ALA A 829 7.60 41.03 -6.09
N GLY A 830 6.39 41.01 -5.51
CA GLY A 830 5.23 41.79 -5.99
C GLY A 830 4.62 41.31 -7.32
N GLU A 831 5.09 40.20 -7.89
CA GLU A 831 4.53 39.65 -9.13
C GLU A 831 3.50 38.55 -8.82
N PHE A 832 2.28 38.75 -9.30
CA PHE A 832 1.20 37.78 -9.15
C PHE A 832 0.66 37.39 -10.51
N ALA A 833 0.32 36.12 -10.69
CA ALA A 833 -0.24 35.64 -11.94
C ALA A 833 -1.42 34.70 -11.69
N ALA A 834 -2.34 34.68 -12.64
CA ALA A 834 -3.49 33.82 -12.57
C ALA A 834 -3.23 32.51 -13.31
N LEU A 835 -3.64 31.38 -12.72
CA LEU A 835 -3.64 30.07 -13.36
C LEU A 835 -5.07 29.61 -13.56
N ARG A 836 -5.37 29.05 -14.75
CA ARG A 836 -6.68 28.49 -15.06
C ARG A 836 -6.57 27.27 -15.97
N ARG A 837 -7.29 26.20 -15.64
CA ARG A 837 -7.38 25.00 -16.48
C ARG A 837 -8.33 25.22 -17.65
N GLY A 838 -7.85 24.94 -18.86
CA GLY A 838 -8.66 24.72 -20.06
C GLY A 838 -9.06 23.25 -20.17
N ALA A 839 -9.53 22.82 -21.34
CA ALA A 839 -9.97 21.43 -21.54
C ALA A 839 -8.84 20.41 -21.26
N ASP A 840 -7.61 20.70 -21.73
CA ASP A 840 -6.49 19.75 -21.68
C ASP A 840 -5.19 20.31 -21.07
N SER A 841 -5.17 21.58 -20.68
CA SER A 841 -3.94 22.25 -20.21
C SER A 841 -4.20 23.36 -19.21
N LEU A 842 -3.22 23.60 -18.33
CA LEU A 842 -3.21 24.74 -17.41
C LEU A 842 -2.62 25.95 -18.14
N TRP A 843 -3.29 27.09 -18.04
CA TRP A 843 -2.91 28.35 -18.67
C TRP A 843 -2.54 29.37 -17.61
N LEU A 844 -1.48 30.11 -17.88
CA LEU A 844 -1.06 31.32 -17.19
C LEU A 844 -1.73 32.53 -17.85
N LEU A 845 -2.38 33.35 -17.04
CA LEU A 845 -3.07 34.56 -17.46
C LEU A 845 -2.33 35.75 -16.85
N HIS A 846 -1.78 36.61 -17.70
CA HIS A 846 -1.03 37.78 -17.30
C HIS A 846 -1.76 39.07 -17.71
N ALA A 847 -1.89 40.01 -16.76
CA ALA A 847 -2.57 41.29 -16.93
C ALA A 847 -2.20 42.03 -18.22
N GLN A 848 -0.89 42.10 -18.45
CA GLN A 848 -0.26 42.90 -19.48
C GLN A 848 -0.20 42.19 -20.84
N GLN A 849 -0.67 40.94 -20.93
CA GLN A 849 -0.61 40.14 -22.15
C GLN A 849 -2.03 39.82 -22.64
N ALA A 850 -2.27 40.07 -23.93
CA ALA A 850 -3.59 39.89 -24.53
C ALA A 850 -3.97 38.42 -24.74
N GLU A 851 -3.00 37.51 -24.78
CA GLU A 851 -3.22 36.08 -25.04
C GLU A 851 -2.80 35.22 -23.83
N PRO A 852 -3.60 34.22 -23.44
CA PRO A 852 -3.22 33.22 -22.45
C PRO A 852 -1.94 32.48 -22.85
N GLN A 853 -1.00 32.31 -21.91
CA GLN A 853 0.19 31.51 -22.11
C GLN A 853 0.01 30.13 -21.48
N GLN A 854 0.64 29.09 -22.04
CA GLN A 854 0.66 27.79 -21.37
C GLN A 854 1.39 27.94 -20.04
N ALA A 855 0.87 27.31 -18.98
CA ALA A 855 1.49 27.42 -17.66
C ALA A 855 2.95 26.94 -17.72
N PRO A 856 3.88 27.75 -17.19
CA PRO A 856 5.30 27.43 -17.24
C PRO A 856 5.60 26.22 -16.33
N PRO A 857 6.76 25.56 -16.49
CA PRO A 857 7.12 24.43 -15.65
C PRO A 857 7.18 24.84 -14.16
N PRO A 858 7.01 23.89 -13.22
CA PRO A 858 6.98 24.16 -11.78
C PRO A 858 8.08 25.09 -11.23
N GLY A 859 9.29 25.00 -11.78
CA GLY A 859 10.43 25.82 -11.34
C GLY A 859 10.26 27.31 -11.63
N GLU A 860 9.47 27.68 -12.65
CA GLU A 860 9.18 29.07 -13.02
C GLU A 860 7.89 29.61 -12.37
N LEU A 861 7.18 28.74 -11.65
CA LEU A 861 6.05 29.11 -10.78
C LEU A 861 6.49 29.23 -9.32
N ALA A 862 7.71 28.80 -8.99
CA ALA A 862 8.29 28.98 -7.67
C ALA A 862 8.77 30.42 -7.47
N LEU A 863 8.79 30.86 -6.22
CA LEU A 863 9.46 32.08 -5.78
C LEU A 863 10.98 31.95 -5.94
N ALA A 864 11.72 33.05 -5.80
CA ALA A 864 13.17 33.08 -5.97
C ALA A 864 13.92 32.14 -5.01
N ASP A 865 13.34 31.88 -3.82
CA ASP A 865 13.85 30.94 -2.83
C ASP A 865 13.36 29.49 -3.04
N GLY A 866 12.62 29.25 -4.12
CA GLY A 866 12.08 27.95 -4.50
C GLY A 866 10.72 27.60 -3.86
N ARG A 867 10.20 28.41 -2.93
CA ARG A 867 8.88 28.20 -2.31
C ARG A 867 7.74 28.40 -3.30
N PHE A 868 6.54 27.95 -2.94
CA PHE A 868 5.33 28.19 -3.73
C PHE A 868 4.22 28.71 -2.84
N ALA A 869 3.57 29.79 -3.29
CA ALA A 869 2.43 30.40 -2.62
C ALA A 869 1.31 30.63 -3.63
N ALA A 870 0.11 30.16 -3.30
CA ALA A 870 -1.06 30.29 -4.14
C ALA A 870 -2.34 30.53 -3.33
N ALA A 871 -3.19 31.41 -3.83
CA ALA A 871 -4.54 31.61 -3.35
C ALA A 871 -5.52 30.87 -4.26
N LEU A 872 -6.41 30.09 -3.66
CA LEU A 872 -7.27 29.13 -4.34
C LEU A 872 -8.72 29.34 -3.91
N PRO A 873 -9.70 29.26 -4.82
CA PRO A 873 -11.10 29.15 -4.44
C PRO A 873 -11.33 27.87 -3.62
N ALA A 874 -12.00 27.96 -2.47
CA ALA A 874 -12.34 26.78 -1.67
C ALA A 874 -13.09 25.71 -2.50
N ALA A 875 -13.95 26.13 -3.44
CA ALA A 875 -14.69 25.24 -4.33
C ALA A 875 -13.84 24.59 -5.45
N ALA A 876 -12.69 25.20 -5.82
CA ALA A 876 -11.75 24.66 -6.81
C ALA A 876 -10.80 23.60 -6.21
N CYS A 877 -10.91 23.35 -4.90
CA CYS A 877 -10.10 22.40 -4.17
C CYS A 877 -10.62 20.97 -4.32
N ARG A 878 -10.58 20.42 -5.54
CA ARG A 878 -10.97 19.03 -5.81
C ARG A 878 -9.73 18.13 -5.85
N GLY A 879 -9.78 16.97 -5.20
CA GLY A 879 -8.69 15.98 -5.24
C GLY A 879 -7.47 16.32 -4.36
N ALA A 880 -6.26 16.20 -4.92
CA ALA A 880 -5.00 16.28 -4.16
C ALA A 880 -4.75 17.65 -3.52
N ILE A 881 -5.08 18.74 -4.23
CA ILE A 881 -4.89 20.11 -3.71
C ILE A 881 -5.78 20.35 -2.51
N GLY A 882 -7.06 19.98 -2.61
CA GLY A 882 -8.00 20.16 -1.50
C GLY A 882 -7.64 19.33 -0.28
N ARG A 883 -7.10 18.12 -0.47
CA ARG A 883 -6.51 17.33 0.62
C ARG A 883 -5.35 18.05 1.28
N GLN A 884 -4.37 18.47 0.50
CA GLN A 884 -3.16 19.09 1.05
C GLN A 884 -3.44 20.41 1.75
N LEU A 885 -4.32 21.26 1.20
CA LEU A 885 -4.77 22.48 1.86
C LEU A 885 -5.39 22.20 3.22
N SER A 886 -6.27 21.20 3.31
CA SER A 886 -6.91 20.83 4.57
C SER A 886 -5.92 20.37 5.62
N TYR A 887 -4.94 19.55 5.22
CA TYR A 887 -3.94 19.02 6.15
C TYR A 887 -2.82 19.99 6.48
N GLN A 888 -2.44 20.90 5.57
CA GLN A 888 -1.49 21.98 5.86
C GLN A 888 -2.01 22.93 6.96
N ALA A 889 -3.33 23.11 7.05
CA ALA A 889 -3.95 23.87 8.14
C ALA A 889 -3.93 23.12 9.50
N ILE A 890 -3.55 21.85 9.53
CA ILE A 890 -3.43 21.05 10.76
C ILE A 890 -2.00 21.12 11.28
N ALA A 891 -1.86 21.54 12.54
CA ALA A 891 -0.56 21.64 13.20
C ALA A 891 0.20 20.30 13.18
N GLY A 892 1.50 20.35 12.89
CA GLY A 892 2.39 19.19 12.83
C GLY A 892 2.43 18.47 11.49
N PHE A 893 1.50 18.73 10.55
CA PHE A 893 1.47 18.02 9.26
C PHE A 893 2.71 18.27 8.40
N ALA A 894 3.14 19.53 8.26
CA ALA A 894 4.35 19.88 7.52
C ALA A 894 5.60 19.23 8.14
N ALA A 895 5.78 19.40 9.46
CA ALA A 895 6.88 18.79 10.21
C ALA A 895 6.89 17.26 10.11
N ALA A 896 5.72 16.62 10.13
CA ALA A 896 5.57 15.18 9.92
C ALA A 896 6.00 14.77 8.51
N CYS A 897 5.59 15.50 7.47
CA CYS A 897 6.01 15.23 6.10
C CYS A 897 7.54 15.38 5.95
N ASP A 898 8.13 16.39 6.59
CA ASP A 898 9.57 16.63 6.54
C ASP A 898 10.34 15.56 7.32
N ALA A 899 9.87 15.15 8.50
CA ALA A 899 10.45 14.05 9.27
C ALA A 899 10.35 12.70 8.53
N ILE A 900 9.19 12.40 7.93
CA ILE A 900 9.02 11.22 7.07
C ILE A 900 10.00 11.28 5.91
N ALA A 901 10.12 12.44 5.27
CA ALA A 901 11.05 12.66 4.17
C ALA A 901 12.51 12.52 4.63
N GLU A 902 12.87 12.88 5.85
CA GLU A 902 14.23 12.72 6.38
C GLU A 902 14.54 11.25 6.71
N LEU A 903 13.59 10.55 7.32
CA LEU A 903 13.70 9.15 7.75
C LEU A 903 13.74 8.17 6.60
N THR A 904 12.74 8.28 5.73
CA THR A 904 12.69 7.50 4.50
C THR A 904 13.78 7.97 3.56
N GLY A 905 14.23 9.23 3.73
CA GLY A 905 15.01 10.10 2.86
C GLY A 905 14.24 10.58 1.60
N ASP A 906 13.00 10.12 1.37
CA ASP A 906 12.26 10.38 0.13
C ASP A 906 11.84 11.85 0.02
N ALA A 907 11.17 12.21 -1.07
CA ALA A 907 10.53 13.52 -1.12
C ALA A 907 9.38 13.56 -0.07
N PRO A 908 9.08 14.73 0.53
CA PRO A 908 7.91 14.90 1.40
C PRO A 908 6.66 14.27 0.79
N PRO A 909 6.07 13.24 1.42
CA PRO A 909 4.95 12.51 0.84
C PRO A 909 3.64 13.26 1.07
N LEU A 910 3.54 14.51 0.59
CA LEU A 910 2.42 15.41 0.91
C LEU A 910 1.05 14.78 0.59
N ASP A 911 0.82 14.40 -0.66
CA ASP A 911 -0.47 13.80 -1.05
C ASP A 911 -0.58 12.34 -0.60
N ASP A 912 0.50 11.57 -0.57
CA ASP A 912 0.44 10.15 -0.19
C ASP A 912 0.16 9.99 1.32
N PHE A 913 0.77 10.84 2.15
CA PHE A 913 0.49 10.90 3.58
C PHE A 913 -0.88 11.51 3.85
N ALA A 914 -1.27 12.60 3.18
CA ALA A 914 -2.64 13.12 3.28
C ALA A 914 -3.69 12.08 2.83
N ARG A 915 -3.41 11.34 1.75
CA ARG A 915 -4.27 10.25 1.28
C ARG A 915 -4.28 9.09 2.25
N TRP A 916 -3.17 8.76 2.87
CA TRP A 916 -3.13 7.74 3.92
C TRP A 916 -3.87 8.18 5.19
N LEU A 917 -3.84 9.47 5.54
CA LEU A 917 -4.68 10.04 6.58
C LEU A 917 -6.17 10.03 6.19
N ASP A 918 -6.46 10.11 4.87
CA ASP A 918 -7.80 10.02 4.28
C ASP A 918 -8.31 8.60 4.02
N ASP A 919 -7.44 7.61 3.77
CA ASP A 919 -7.75 6.19 3.50
C ASP A 919 -8.76 5.58 4.49
N PRO A 920 -8.75 6.01 5.76
CA PRO A 920 -9.72 5.53 6.71
C PRO A 920 -11.13 6.16 6.58
N PHE A 921 -11.32 7.16 5.73
CA PHE A 921 -12.63 7.71 5.36
C PHE A 921 -13.28 6.81 4.29
N GLU A 922 -14.57 6.45 4.45
CA GLU A 922 -15.35 5.84 3.35
C GLU A 922 -15.39 6.81 2.16
N PRO A 923 -15.63 6.36 0.90
CA PRO A 923 -15.41 7.20 -0.28
C PRO A 923 -16.08 8.57 -0.13
N THR A 924 -15.26 9.60 -0.02
CA THR A 924 -15.67 11.00 0.12
C THR A 924 -16.09 11.61 -1.23
N GLU A 925 -16.34 10.75 -2.23
CA GLU A 925 -16.73 11.16 -3.58
C GLU A 925 -18.04 11.94 -3.51
N GLY A 926 -17.97 13.24 -3.83
CA GLY A 926 -19.11 14.15 -3.85
C GLY A 926 -19.32 14.97 -2.58
N MET A 927 -18.54 14.79 -1.51
CA MET A 927 -18.62 15.67 -0.34
C MET A 927 -17.98 17.03 -0.66
N PRO A 928 -18.64 18.17 -0.36
CA PRO A 928 -18.04 19.49 -0.54
C PRO A 928 -16.78 19.67 0.32
N HIS A 929 -15.85 20.54 -0.12
CA HIS A 929 -14.54 20.73 0.52
C HIS A 929 -14.66 21.20 1.98
N GLU A 930 -15.53 22.16 2.27
CA GLU A 930 -15.68 22.75 3.62
C GLU A 930 -16.13 21.74 4.70
N PRO A 931 -17.19 20.93 4.51
CA PRO A 931 -17.53 19.83 5.44
C PRO A 931 -16.41 18.80 5.61
N LEU A 932 -15.69 18.51 4.53
CA LEU A 932 -14.58 17.55 4.54
C LEU A 932 -13.36 18.11 5.29
N ASP A 933 -13.08 19.40 5.13
CA ASP A 933 -12.05 20.14 5.87
C ASP A 933 -12.36 20.17 7.37
N ALA A 934 -13.59 20.53 7.74
CA ALA A 934 -14.05 20.50 9.13
C ALA A 934 -13.94 19.10 9.74
N LEU A 935 -14.26 18.06 8.97
CA LEU A 935 -14.12 16.67 9.40
C LEU A 935 -12.66 16.28 9.63
N ARG A 936 -11.76 16.63 8.70
CA ARG A 936 -10.31 16.38 8.82
C ARG A 936 -9.73 17.06 10.05
N ARG A 937 -10.01 18.34 10.27
CA ARG A 937 -9.54 19.10 11.45
C ARG A 937 -10.06 18.52 12.76
N ARG A 938 -11.30 18.03 12.77
CA ARG A 938 -11.88 17.38 13.96
C ARG A 938 -11.22 16.04 14.28
N LEU A 939 -10.84 15.26 13.27
CA LEU A 939 -10.26 13.92 13.44
C LEU A 939 -8.74 13.94 13.62
N HIS A 940 -8.10 14.96 13.05
CA HIS A 940 -6.68 15.20 13.14
C HIS A 940 -6.48 16.64 13.65
N PRO A 941 -6.72 16.91 14.95
CA PRO A 941 -6.47 18.23 15.50
C PRO A 941 -4.97 18.57 15.50
N PHE A 942 -4.12 17.54 15.51
CA PHE A 942 -2.67 17.61 15.45
C PHE A 942 -2.13 16.34 14.78
N ILE A 943 -1.08 16.48 13.96
CA ILE A 943 -0.35 15.34 13.39
C ILE A 943 0.88 15.08 14.26
N GLY A 944 0.83 13.98 15.01
CA GLY A 944 1.88 13.60 15.95
C GLY A 944 2.77 12.46 15.46
N LEU A 945 3.67 12.07 16.35
CA LEU A 945 4.67 11.02 16.13
C LEU A 945 4.06 9.65 15.80
N GLU A 946 2.90 9.37 16.38
CA GLU A 946 2.21 8.09 16.20
C GLU A 946 1.74 7.90 14.75
N GLN A 947 1.12 8.93 14.16
CA GLN A 947 0.67 8.88 12.77
C GLN A 947 1.85 8.75 11.80
N VAL A 948 2.94 9.46 12.07
CA VAL A 948 4.20 9.33 11.31
C VAL A 948 4.74 7.91 11.37
N THR A 949 4.81 7.34 12.57
CA THR A 949 5.35 6.00 12.80
C THR A 949 4.48 4.92 12.13
N GLN A 950 3.16 5.03 12.26
CA GLN A 950 2.21 4.10 11.65
C GLN A 950 2.25 4.17 10.12
N TYR A 951 2.28 5.38 9.54
CA TYR A 951 2.46 5.57 8.10
C TYR A 951 3.75 4.91 7.61
N LEU A 952 4.87 5.16 8.29
CA LEU A 952 6.16 4.57 7.96
C LEU A 952 6.15 3.05 8.06
N GLN A 953 5.48 2.49 9.07
CA GLN A 953 5.36 1.06 9.24
C GLN A 953 4.53 0.42 8.11
N GLU A 954 3.36 0.99 7.80
CA GLU A 954 2.43 0.44 6.81
C GLU A 954 2.94 0.61 5.37
N ARG A 955 3.43 1.81 5.02
CA ARG A 955 3.85 2.13 3.65
C ARG A 955 5.28 1.70 3.35
N HIS A 956 6.17 1.76 4.35
CA HIS A 956 7.60 1.49 4.13
C HIS A 956 8.09 0.17 4.73
N GLY A 957 7.23 -0.55 5.47
CA GLY A 957 7.49 -1.91 5.97
C GLY A 957 8.65 -2.00 6.97
N GLN A 958 9.03 -0.87 7.56
CA GLN A 958 10.10 -0.76 8.54
C GLN A 958 9.47 -0.57 9.92
N ALA A 959 9.87 -1.40 10.89
CA ALA A 959 9.48 -1.21 12.28
C ALA A 959 10.31 -0.06 12.84
N TRP A 960 9.65 1.07 13.09
CA TRP A 960 10.23 2.21 13.78
C TRP A 960 9.77 2.15 15.23
N VAL A 961 10.69 2.40 16.17
CA VAL A 961 10.36 2.46 17.58
C VAL A 961 9.97 3.91 17.87
N PRO A 962 8.70 4.21 18.20
CA PRO A 962 8.36 5.53 18.72
C PRO A 962 9.12 5.68 20.04
N GLY A 963 9.97 6.71 20.15
CA GLY A 963 10.54 7.06 21.43
C GLY A 963 9.51 7.78 22.29
N GLU A 964 9.69 7.75 23.61
CA GLU A 964 8.79 8.46 24.52
C GLU A 964 8.88 9.98 24.29
N ALA A 965 7.81 10.71 24.64
CA ALA A 965 7.87 12.16 24.70
C ALA A 965 8.95 12.57 25.69
N LEU A 966 9.90 13.40 25.25
CA LEU A 966 10.94 13.88 26.16
C LEU A 966 10.27 14.74 27.26
N PRO A 967 10.78 14.74 28.50
CA PRO A 967 10.26 15.59 29.56
C PRO A 967 10.38 17.06 29.17
N SER A 968 9.40 17.90 29.55
CA SER A 968 9.40 19.33 29.26
C SER A 968 10.75 19.96 29.64
N LEU A 969 11.41 20.55 28.65
CA LEU A 969 12.64 21.31 28.85
C LEU A 969 12.30 22.55 29.68
N LEU A 970 12.59 22.50 30.98
CA LEU A 970 12.50 23.69 31.82
C LEU A 970 13.66 24.62 31.45
N PRO A 971 13.46 25.95 31.38
CA PRO A 971 14.48 26.90 30.90
C PRO A 971 15.80 26.88 31.69
N TRP A 972 15.80 26.30 32.88
CA TRP A 972 16.93 26.23 33.81
C TRP A 972 17.60 24.85 33.87
N ASP A 973 17.13 23.88 33.08
CA ASP A 973 17.58 22.48 33.15
C ASP A 973 18.78 22.20 32.22
N ASP A 974 19.23 23.16 31.39
CA ASP A 974 20.37 23.05 30.45
C ASP A 974 20.45 21.69 29.71
N ALA A 975 19.29 21.09 29.42
CA ALA A 975 19.12 19.73 28.90
C ALA A 975 19.83 18.61 29.69
N GLN A 976 20.26 18.84 30.93
CA GLN A 976 20.94 17.85 31.78
C GLN A 976 20.03 16.66 32.10
N SER A 977 18.73 16.89 32.28
CA SER A 977 17.74 15.81 32.47
C SER A 977 17.47 14.98 31.20
N LEU A 978 17.80 15.52 30.02
CA LEU A 978 17.50 14.92 28.72
C LEU A 978 18.59 13.95 28.26
N MET A 979 19.83 14.18 28.68
CA MET A 979 20.99 13.36 28.31
C MET A 979 20.92 11.91 28.80
N PRO A 980 20.57 11.62 30.08
CA PRO A 980 20.42 10.25 30.54
C PRO A 980 19.30 9.49 29.82
N LEU A 981 18.25 10.19 29.38
CA LEU A 981 17.15 9.60 28.61
C LEU A 981 17.58 9.28 27.18
N LEU A 982 18.28 10.20 26.49
CA LEU A 982 18.86 9.92 25.18
C LEU A 982 19.86 8.75 25.24
N GLU A 983 20.72 8.70 26.26
CA GLU A 983 21.62 7.57 26.49
C GLU A 983 20.87 6.26 26.78
N LEU A 984 19.79 6.32 27.56
CA LEU A 984 18.93 5.15 27.84
C LEU A 984 18.25 4.64 26.57
N PHE A 985 17.70 5.54 25.74
CA PHE A 985 17.02 5.19 24.49
C PHE A 985 17.98 4.68 23.42
N THR A 986 19.22 5.20 23.38
CA THR A 986 20.23 4.77 22.42
C THR A 986 21.05 3.56 22.88
N ARG A 987 21.15 3.30 24.20
CA ARG A 987 21.75 2.07 24.75
C ARG A 987 20.87 0.86 24.44
N GLY A 988 21.25 0.12 23.40
CA GLY A 988 20.60 -1.13 23.00
C GLY A 988 19.80 -1.02 21.70
N MET A 989 19.78 0.14 21.05
CA MET A 989 19.35 0.24 19.67
C MET A 989 20.29 -0.55 18.75
N ASP A 990 19.74 -1.15 17.68
CA ASP A 990 20.59 -1.61 16.59
C ASP A 990 21.15 -0.37 15.87
N PRO A 991 22.45 -0.29 15.53
CA PRO A 991 23.03 0.79 14.71
C PRO A 991 22.34 1.03 13.36
N ALA A 992 21.44 0.14 12.93
CA ALA A 992 20.61 0.29 11.75
C ALA A 992 19.22 0.91 11.98
N GLN A 993 18.81 1.13 13.23
CA GLN A 993 17.51 1.71 13.62
C GLN A 993 17.65 3.22 13.88
N ALA A 994 16.66 4.00 13.44
CA ALA A 994 16.46 5.35 13.96
C ALA A 994 15.28 5.33 14.94
N VAL A 995 15.38 6.15 15.97
CA VAL A 995 14.28 6.46 16.89
C VAL A 995 13.78 7.85 16.57
N LEU A 996 12.47 8.02 16.66
CA LEU A 996 11.85 9.34 16.61
C LEU A 996 11.48 9.79 18.01
N LEU A 997 11.82 11.03 18.35
CA LEU A 997 11.51 11.63 19.63
C LEU A 997 10.68 12.89 19.40
N ALA A 998 9.54 13.00 20.08
CA ALA A 998 8.77 14.23 20.07
C ALA A 998 9.40 15.26 21.02
N LEU A 999 9.57 16.49 20.56
CA LEU A 999 10.01 17.59 21.42
C LEU A 999 8.82 18.14 22.21
N PRO A 1000 8.88 18.15 23.56
CA PRO A 1000 7.75 18.49 24.41
C PRO A 1000 7.32 19.94 24.22
N GLY A 1001 6.01 20.14 24.06
CA GLY A 1001 5.43 21.46 23.85
C GLY A 1001 5.63 22.04 22.43
N THR A 1002 6.15 21.26 21.48
CA THR A 1002 6.41 21.73 20.12
C THR A 1002 5.88 20.75 19.06
N PRO A 1003 5.61 21.20 17.81
CA PRO A 1003 5.24 20.31 16.71
C PRO A 1003 6.43 19.54 16.11
N HIS A 1004 7.64 19.67 16.67
CA HIS A 1004 8.87 19.18 16.07
C HIS A 1004 9.17 17.74 16.52
N VAL A 1005 9.74 16.95 15.60
CA VAL A 1005 10.16 15.57 15.82
C VAL A 1005 11.67 15.47 15.56
N LEU A 1006 12.42 14.95 16.52
CA LEU A 1006 13.85 14.65 16.39
C LEU A 1006 14.06 13.23 15.89
N VAL A 1007 14.97 13.07 14.93
CA VAL A 1007 15.43 11.78 14.45
C VAL A 1007 16.77 11.44 15.12
N VAL A 1008 16.84 10.35 15.88
CA VAL A 1008 18.07 9.90 16.54
C VAL A 1008 18.56 8.59 15.91
N ARG A 1009 19.84 8.52 15.56
CA ARG A 1009 20.48 7.35 14.94
C ARG A 1009 21.79 7.00 15.66
N GLN A 1010 22.04 5.71 15.83
CA GLN A 1010 23.33 5.21 16.32
C GLN A 1010 24.24 4.88 15.12
N GLN A 1011 25.47 5.40 15.08
CA GLN A 1011 26.39 5.19 13.95
C GLN A 1011 27.57 4.30 14.36
N ALA A 1012 27.70 3.12 13.75
CA ALA A 1012 28.83 2.21 14.00
C ALA A 1012 30.09 2.68 13.28
N GLY A 1013 31.22 2.79 14.01
CA GLY A 1013 32.55 2.99 13.43
C GLY A 1013 33.05 4.43 13.29
N MET A 1014 32.48 5.40 14.01
CA MET A 1014 33.18 6.67 14.21
C MET A 1014 34.27 6.48 15.27
N PRO A 1015 35.57 6.64 14.97
CA PRO A 1015 36.59 6.68 15.99
C PRO A 1015 36.33 7.88 16.89
N MET A 1016 36.48 7.71 18.20
CA MET A 1016 36.67 8.85 19.09
C MET A 1016 37.82 9.70 18.52
N ALA A 1017 37.52 10.93 18.14
CA ALA A 1017 38.56 11.94 18.15
C ALA A 1017 39.05 11.99 19.61
N GLN A 1018 40.29 11.59 19.85
CA GLN A 1018 40.98 11.92 21.07
C GLN A 1018 41.09 13.46 21.08
N GLY A 1019 40.16 14.13 21.77
CA GLY A 1019 40.14 15.59 21.93
C GLY A 1019 38.72 16.19 21.95
N ASP A 1020 38.27 16.59 23.13
CA ASP A 1020 37.34 17.70 23.43
C ASP A 1020 35.91 17.77 22.85
N ALA A 1021 35.37 16.75 22.18
CA ALA A 1021 33.94 16.72 21.86
C ALA A 1021 33.10 16.18 23.05
N GLY A 1022 32.94 16.99 24.11
CA GLY A 1022 32.02 16.71 25.22
C GLY A 1022 30.53 16.87 24.84
N PRO A 1023 29.58 16.61 25.77
CA PRO A 1023 28.11 16.76 25.57
C PRO A 1023 27.63 18.20 25.25
N GLN A 1024 28.56 19.16 25.25
CA GLN A 1024 28.34 20.59 25.15
C GLN A 1024 27.68 21.05 23.84
N PRO A 1025 28.03 20.53 22.64
CA PRO A 1025 27.40 20.96 21.38
C PRO A 1025 25.91 20.58 21.27
N LEU A 1026 25.50 19.47 21.90
CA LEU A 1026 24.10 19.06 21.93
C LEU A 1026 23.31 19.86 22.98
N GLN A 1027 23.93 20.17 24.13
CA GLN A 1027 23.34 21.09 25.12
C GLN A 1027 23.19 22.50 24.55
N GLU A 1028 24.20 23.01 23.85
CA GLU A 1028 24.14 24.30 23.15
C GLU A 1028 23.06 24.29 22.06
N LEU A 1029 22.93 23.20 21.29
CA LEU A 1029 21.88 23.06 20.30
C LEU A 1029 20.47 23.01 20.93
N LEU A 1030 20.27 22.23 21.99
CA LEU A 1030 18.97 22.10 22.66
C LEU A 1030 18.59 23.37 23.42
N ALA A 1031 19.56 24.04 24.05
CA ALA A 1031 19.37 25.36 24.67
C ALA A 1031 19.08 26.45 23.63
N TRP A 1032 19.73 26.38 22.46
CA TRP A 1032 19.48 27.26 21.32
C TRP A 1032 18.14 27.00 20.64
N ILE A 1033 17.72 25.73 20.48
CA ILE A 1033 16.37 25.35 20.03
C ILE A 1033 15.32 25.86 21.03
N ALA A 1034 15.54 25.69 22.34
CA ALA A 1034 14.64 26.18 23.38
C ALA A 1034 14.53 27.72 23.42
N GLN A 1035 15.60 28.44 23.04
CA GLN A 1035 15.62 29.90 22.94
C GLN A 1035 15.09 30.44 21.59
N GLY A 1036 15.09 29.63 20.52
CA GLY A 1036 14.88 30.06 19.12
C GLY A 1036 13.57 29.62 18.46
N LEU A 1037 12.53 29.25 19.23
CA LEU A 1037 11.29 28.60 18.77
C LEU A 1037 10.35 29.43 17.85
N GLN A 1038 10.83 30.42 17.11
CA GLN A 1038 10.02 31.11 16.10
C GLN A 1038 10.52 31.05 14.66
N ASP A 1039 11.81 30.82 14.35
CA ASP A 1039 12.30 31.14 12.99
C ASP A 1039 13.27 30.17 12.30
N LEU A 1040 13.47 28.90 12.71
CA LEU A 1040 14.42 28.00 12.00
C LEU A 1040 13.94 26.59 11.66
N GLN A 1041 14.42 26.11 10.49
CA GLN A 1041 13.85 25.02 9.69
C GLN A 1041 14.67 23.71 9.58
N GLU A 1042 15.88 23.55 10.11
CA GLU A 1042 16.60 22.24 10.07
C GLU A 1042 17.89 22.25 10.93
N VAL A 1043 18.10 21.24 11.81
CA VAL A 1043 19.42 20.92 12.40
C VAL A 1043 19.61 19.40 12.54
N GLU A 1044 20.68 18.86 11.94
CA GLU A 1044 21.14 17.47 12.14
C GLU A 1044 22.25 17.40 13.21
N CYS A 1045 22.15 16.49 14.18
CA CYS A 1045 23.22 16.18 15.15
C CYS A 1045 23.51 14.69 15.27
N TYR A 1046 24.77 14.33 15.55
CA TYR A 1046 25.28 12.96 15.62
C TYR A 1046 25.86 12.66 17.01
N TRP A 1047 25.55 11.49 17.59
CA TRP A 1047 25.95 11.12 18.96
C TRP A 1047 26.83 9.86 19.02
N PRO A 1048 27.99 9.88 19.72
CA PRO A 1048 28.81 8.69 19.98
C PRO A 1048 28.51 8.02 21.34
N CYS A 1049 28.51 6.69 21.41
CA CYS A 1049 28.46 5.92 22.67
C CYS A 1049 29.44 4.75 22.67
N ASP A 1050 30.03 4.49 23.85
CA ASP A 1050 31.07 3.48 24.13
C ASP A 1050 30.65 2.03 23.84
N THR A 1051 31.61 1.24 23.36
CA THR A 1051 31.58 -0.23 23.40
C THR A 1051 32.78 -0.77 24.17
N ASP A 1052 32.48 -1.58 25.19
CA ASP A 1052 33.39 -2.33 26.08
C ASP A 1052 34.77 -2.69 25.49
N LEU A 1053 35.81 -2.14 26.12
CA LEU A 1053 37.19 -2.61 26.05
C LEU A 1053 37.41 -3.70 27.12
N SER A 1054 37.06 -4.95 26.81
CA SER A 1054 37.50 -6.10 27.62
C SER A 1054 37.93 -7.31 26.79
N SER A 1055 38.91 -7.11 25.91
CA SER A 1055 39.89 -8.16 25.54
C SER A 1055 41.02 -7.59 24.68
N GLY A 1056 42.21 -7.40 25.25
CA GLY A 1056 43.46 -7.31 24.47
C GLY A 1056 44.05 -8.71 24.21
N PRO A 1057 45.26 -8.84 23.60
CA PRO A 1057 46.06 -7.82 22.92
C PRO A 1057 46.52 -8.20 21.49
N ALA A 1058 47.02 -7.19 20.76
CA ALA A 1058 48.02 -7.24 19.69
C ALA A 1058 47.84 -8.20 18.49
N ALA A 1059 47.63 -7.62 17.30
CA ALA A 1059 48.45 -7.90 16.12
C ALA A 1059 48.22 -6.82 15.05
N ALA A 1060 49.33 -6.36 14.45
CA ALA A 1060 49.46 -5.29 13.47
C ALA A 1060 48.52 -5.39 12.25
N TRP A 1061 48.02 -4.26 11.77
CA TRP A 1061 48.35 -3.60 10.49
C TRP A 1061 47.61 -2.27 10.36
#